data_AF-A0A349J738-F1
#
_entry.id   AF-A0A349J738-F1
#
_cell.length_a   1.000
_cell.length_b   1.000
_cell.length_c   1.000
_cell.angle_alpha   90.00
_cell.angle_beta   90.00
_cell.angle_gamma   90.00
#
_symmetry.space_group_name_H-M   'P 1'
#
loop_
_entity.id
_entity.type
_entity.pdbx_description
1 polymer ?
#
loop_
_entity_poly.entity_id
_entity_poly.type
_entity_poly.pdbx_seq_one_letter_code
_entity_poly.pdbx_strand_id
1 'polypeptide(L)'
;MLKRLSVVVAVLLTALLLQFLQNKVLVGDQDLQAEIRPAAEQPAESRVFDVVLKDAAGNPIEALPQEADEVRRRLAGNARDAAIAVTEVAHDPAAHRIRVVAPATIDELALRQRLTGRTYTRGNEVREFWHVNLGIDLRGGVEFTCRLKNELGQVVPADDEVIGTLRSRLDERGLTEPVVARLSNGDVQIVIPGGTKADAARTRKVLETTGRLEFREVIAEYPNQDFPSTKAGDPTCAWTAVGNGLYRFNPRVPVGTRQDVIAPEEPPPGLEPDRFLHLGPVRVSGKDVSTAAETLHNGEPAVSITFTAIGTGKNHEFTSGIKERGDKGAGTGRLAITFDGVVKSDPRVIEPSSRDCVISGRFTSEEIADLRGVLKAGSLAVTPEILSERVVGATLGHQEIERALVTMAWCLTAIVAFLGWYYRRLGLVALAAMGVCGMLTWTTLSIFGATLTLPGIAGLILSIAMSIDTNVLVFERIREEMKEDKGLPAAIEAGYDRAFLTILDSNLTTMATGLVLYMIGTGPIKGFGLTLIIGIAISMFSGLYLGRLLTDWLCRGRQSISLSSFFKPLPFGYVRLRIPMYILTFVTAIAGMGYFAFGHKLTPGAGFDRNFDIEFTGGTMVQVGFLAEQSKDAIDQRLAAAWATVPEAQRGSSLLNPEEIQAQPYFASLAQAGTASRQWVFRVRDVEGAGLERERNELEQQRGELIREIERLRGATPPDTAGARVVERDRLNPLSARIATQSEAISQRTDAFKVAIGQAFAGAVAAEGDEVLTTSFADNRLSVAVALLEPATTLQAEEIASRLANLGRTVTAKAVGSTLELTVQYADRPRPGAGAVEAMDAIAKRCAGLLVTGGIAEADAKPLGAVAGEVVERLVDAAAAQRIVVAQPFPASQHFSGQVADRMKWQALVACSLALVAMLLYIAARFELAYGFGAAVSLLHVVIQTVGLAVLFGIRIDLTVVAAVLTVIGYAINDTIVVYDRIREYVGKMAGKPLDQVIDAAIADTMPRTVLTGGMVIVALIFMLIFAGDSLQGFCATLLIGITLGTYSSVFIASPLLLSFRRQVEAGAQAPAAPVVDAKPAE
;
A
#
# COMPACT_ATOMS: atom_id res chain seq x y z
N MET A 1 -17.70 -33.17 -27.78
CA MET A 1 -16.65 -32.26 -28.33
C MET A 1 -17.19 -30.89 -28.73
N LEU A 2 -18.03 -30.75 -29.78
CA LEU A 2 -18.51 -29.44 -30.28
C LEU A 2 -19.13 -28.53 -29.19
N LYS A 3 -20.00 -29.07 -28.32
CA LYS A 3 -20.58 -28.32 -27.18
C LYS A 3 -19.53 -27.81 -26.18
N ARG A 4 -18.43 -28.55 -25.97
CA ARG A 4 -17.33 -28.12 -25.07
C ARG A 4 -16.46 -27.06 -25.76
N LEU A 5 -16.17 -27.26 -27.05
CA LEU A 5 -15.45 -26.28 -27.85
C LEU A 5 -16.19 -24.94 -27.89
N SER A 6 -17.52 -24.94 -28.09
CA SER A 6 -18.31 -23.71 -28.08
C SER A 6 -18.26 -23.00 -26.73
N VAL A 7 -18.30 -23.72 -25.62
CA VAL A 7 -18.15 -23.13 -24.27
C VAL A 7 -16.75 -22.56 -24.07
N VAL A 8 -15.70 -23.31 -24.40
CA VAL A 8 -14.31 -22.83 -24.28
C VAL A 8 -14.08 -21.57 -25.13
N VAL A 9 -14.51 -21.60 -26.39
CA VAL A 9 -14.39 -20.44 -27.30
C VAL A 9 -15.21 -19.26 -26.77
N ALA A 10 -16.43 -19.48 -26.27
CA ALA A 10 -17.25 -18.43 -25.69
C ALA A 10 -16.55 -17.78 -24.48
N VAL A 11 -15.97 -18.56 -23.57
CA VAL A 11 -15.25 -18.02 -22.40
C VAL A 11 -14.04 -17.20 -22.85
N LEU A 12 -13.22 -17.72 -23.77
CA LEU A 12 -12.03 -17.01 -24.27
C LEU A 12 -12.40 -15.71 -25.01
N LEU A 13 -13.42 -15.74 -25.87
CA LEU A 13 -13.90 -14.55 -26.57
C LEU A 13 -14.53 -13.54 -25.60
N THR A 14 -15.25 -13.99 -24.58
CA THR A 14 -15.82 -13.11 -23.55
C THR A 14 -14.70 -12.44 -22.76
N ALA A 15 -13.68 -13.19 -22.35
CA ALA A 15 -12.53 -12.65 -21.64
C ALA A 15 -11.77 -11.61 -22.49
N LEU A 16 -11.51 -11.91 -23.78
CA LEU A 16 -10.91 -10.96 -24.71
C LEU A 16 -11.78 -9.72 -24.95
N LEU A 17 -13.10 -9.88 -25.06
CA LEU A 17 -14.03 -8.78 -25.23
C LEU A 17 -14.07 -7.89 -23.99
N LEU A 18 -14.17 -8.46 -22.79
CA LEU A 18 -14.13 -7.70 -21.55
C LEU A 18 -12.82 -6.95 -21.39
N GLN A 19 -11.69 -7.59 -21.69
CA GLN A 19 -10.37 -6.98 -21.70
C GLN A 19 -10.30 -5.80 -22.68
N PHE A 20 -10.81 -5.99 -23.90
CA PHE A 20 -10.89 -4.93 -24.91
C PHE A 20 -11.78 -3.77 -24.46
N LEU A 21 -12.98 -4.07 -23.96
CA LEU A 21 -13.93 -3.06 -23.49
C LEU A 21 -13.31 -2.23 -22.37
N GLN A 22 -12.69 -2.89 -21.40
CA GLN A 22 -12.07 -2.22 -20.27
C GLN A 22 -10.90 -1.32 -20.67
N ASN A 23 -10.00 -1.82 -21.51
CA ASN A 23 -8.76 -1.12 -21.82
C ASN A 23 -8.93 -0.08 -22.93
N LYS A 24 -9.90 -0.25 -23.85
CA LYS A 24 -10.10 0.66 -25.00
C LYS A 24 -11.40 1.45 -25.02
N VAL A 25 -12.49 0.92 -24.47
CA VAL A 25 -13.84 1.52 -24.64
C VAL A 25 -14.35 2.21 -23.39
N LEU A 26 -14.02 1.70 -22.20
CA LEU A 26 -14.44 2.22 -20.91
C LEU A 26 -13.43 3.20 -20.30
N VAL A 27 -12.54 3.72 -21.12
CA VAL A 27 -11.55 4.73 -20.74
C VAL A 27 -12.32 6.04 -20.60
N GLY A 28 -12.67 6.41 -19.36
CA GLY A 28 -13.48 7.60 -19.08
C GLY A 28 -12.83 8.90 -19.53
N ASP A 29 -13.57 10.00 -19.46
CA ASP A 29 -13.03 11.33 -19.76
C ASP A 29 -12.42 11.96 -18.50
N GLN A 30 -11.33 12.69 -18.67
CA GLN A 30 -10.76 13.60 -17.69
C GLN A 30 -11.15 15.04 -18.02
N ASP A 31 -11.53 15.79 -16.99
CA ASP A 31 -11.77 17.21 -17.06
C ASP A 31 -10.45 17.98 -16.90
N LEU A 32 -10.19 18.87 -17.83
CA LEU A 32 -8.99 19.70 -17.89
C LEU A 32 -9.35 21.16 -17.70
N GLN A 33 -8.58 21.89 -16.91
CA GLN A 33 -8.72 23.33 -16.72
C GLN A 33 -7.74 24.08 -17.62
N ALA A 34 -8.20 25.10 -18.34
CA ALA A 34 -7.31 25.96 -19.09
C ALA A 34 -6.81 27.13 -18.22
N GLU A 35 -5.52 27.41 -18.31
CA GLU A 35 -4.90 28.63 -17.83
C GLU A 35 -4.39 29.44 -19.03
N ILE A 36 -4.74 30.72 -19.11
CA ILE A 36 -4.20 31.62 -20.14
C ILE A 36 -3.04 32.42 -19.58
N ARG A 37 -1.88 32.32 -20.23
CA ARG A 37 -0.69 33.11 -19.93
C ARG A 37 -0.33 34.00 -21.12
N PRO A 38 0.14 35.24 -20.91
CA PRO A 38 0.78 35.99 -21.99
C PRO A 38 2.04 35.24 -22.44
N ALA A 39 2.27 35.14 -23.75
CA ALA A 39 3.50 34.56 -24.28
C ALA A 39 4.70 35.47 -23.97
N ALA A 40 5.89 34.87 -23.87
CA ALA A 40 7.13 35.58 -23.54
C ALA A 40 7.50 36.65 -24.58
N GLU A 41 7.13 36.42 -25.85
CA GLU A 41 7.28 37.38 -26.95
C GLU A 41 5.93 38.00 -27.30
N GLN A 42 5.85 39.33 -27.27
CA GLN A 42 4.65 40.08 -27.66
C GLN A 42 4.97 41.04 -28.82
N PRO A 43 4.47 40.76 -30.04
CA PRO A 43 4.63 41.66 -31.18
C PRO A 43 3.91 43.00 -30.96
N ALA A 44 4.39 44.09 -31.57
CA ALA A 44 3.82 45.44 -31.37
C ALA A 44 2.36 45.59 -31.83
N GLU A 45 1.93 44.79 -32.81
CA GLU A 45 0.59 44.89 -33.42
C GLU A 45 -0.38 43.77 -32.97
N SER A 46 0.07 42.81 -32.16
CA SER A 46 -0.76 41.69 -31.71
C SER A 46 -0.43 41.24 -30.28
N ARG A 47 -1.42 40.67 -29.59
CA ARG A 47 -1.23 40.03 -28.29
C ARG A 47 -1.20 38.52 -28.49
N VAL A 48 -0.19 37.86 -27.94
CA VAL A 48 -0.03 36.42 -28.02
C VAL A 48 -0.24 35.81 -26.64
N PHE A 49 -1.11 34.81 -26.57
CA PHE A 49 -1.46 34.08 -25.36
C PHE A 49 -1.15 32.59 -25.52
N ASP A 50 -0.51 32.02 -24.52
CA ASP A 50 -0.35 30.58 -24.35
C ASP A 50 -1.52 30.07 -23.51
N VAL A 51 -2.31 29.17 -24.08
CA VAL A 51 -3.31 28.38 -23.36
C VAL A 51 -2.64 27.09 -22.91
N VAL A 52 -2.46 26.97 -21.60
CA VAL A 52 -1.90 25.81 -20.92
C VAL A 52 -3.05 25.01 -20.34
N LEU A 53 -3.22 23.77 -20.79
CA LEU A 53 -4.20 22.87 -20.22
C LEU A 53 -3.63 22.22 -18.96
N LYS A 54 -4.47 22.04 -17.96
CA LYS A 54 -4.13 21.42 -16.69
C LYS A 54 -5.08 20.28 -16.36
N ASP A 55 -4.59 19.24 -15.74
CA ASP A 55 -5.45 18.19 -15.17
C ASP A 55 -6.23 18.69 -13.93
N ALA A 56 -7.05 17.82 -13.33
CA ALA A 56 -7.77 18.12 -12.10
C ALA A 56 -6.86 18.44 -10.91
N ALA A 57 -5.60 17.99 -10.95
CA ALA A 57 -4.57 18.26 -9.96
C ALA A 57 -3.82 19.59 -10.22
N GLY A 58 -4.09 20.27 -11.35
CA GLY A 58 -3.48 21.55 -11.70
C GLY A 58 -2.12 21.44 -12.41
N ASN A 59 -1.68 20.24 -12.76
CA ASN A 59 -0.43 20.02 -13.50
C ASN A 59 -0.61 20.37 -14.98
N PRO A 60 0.33 21.10 -15.60
CA PRO A 60 0.27 21.36 -17.02
C PRO A 60 0.43 20.04 -17.79
N ILE A 61 -0.53 19.75 -18.65
CA ILE A 61 -0.53 18.59 -19.53
C ILE A 61 -0.28 19.03 -20.97
N GLU A 62 0.35 18.16 -21.75
CA GLU A 62 0.57 18.42 -23.16
C GLU A 62 -0.77 18.60 -23.88
N ALA A 63 -0.97 19.77 -24.50
CA ALA A 63 -2.12 19.99 -25.34
C ALA A 63 -2.02 19.15 -26.62
N LEU A 64 -3.12 18.56 -27.08
CA LEU A 64 -3.18 17.86 -28.38
C LEU A 64 -3.81 18.80 -29.43
N PRO A 65 -3.71 18.47 -30.72
CA PRO A 65 -4.33 19.26 -31.78
C PRO A 65 -5.85 19.40 -31.63
N GLN A 66 -6.51 18.41 -31.03
CA GLN A 66 -7.97 18.40 -30.86
C GLN A 66 -8.43 19.46 -29.85
N GLU A 67 -7.67 19.73 -28.79
CA GLU A 67 -8.01 20.81 -27.87
C GLU A 67 -7.74 22.19 -28.46
N ALA A 68 -6.79 22.32 -29.40
CA ALA A 68 -6.64 23.54 -30.19
C ALA A 68 -7.88 23.82 -31.07
N ASP A 69 -8.51 22.77 -31.61
CA ASP A 69 -9.78 22.88 -32.34
C ASP A 69 -10.95 23.24 -31.42
N GLU A 70 -10.94 22.77 -30.18
CA GLU A 70 -11.93 23.14 -29.17
C GLU A 70 -11.76 24.60 -28.72
N VAL A 71 -10.52 25.08 -28.55
CA VAL A 71 -10.22 26.50 -28.35
C VAL A 71 -10.78 27.33 -29.50
N ARG A 72 -10.53 26.92 -30.76
CA ARG A 72 -11.10 27.59 -31.95
C ARG A 72 -12.63 27.63 -31.91
N ARG A 73 -13.28 26.52 -31.57
CA ARG A 73 -14.75 26.45 -31.46
C ARG A 73 -15.30 27.38 -30.37
N ARG A 74 -14.69 27.41 -29.19
CA ARG A 74 -15.12 28.29 -28.08
C ARG A 74 -14.99 29.77 -28.43
N LEU A 75 -13.95 30.15 -29.18
CA LEU A 75 -13.73 31.52 -29.64
C LEU A 75 -14.65 31.91 -30.79
N ALA A 76 -15.00 30.98 -31.68
CA ALA A 76 -15.94 31.23 -32.77
C ALA A 76 -17.37 31.58 -32.29
N GLY A 77 -17.70 31.29 -31.03
CA GLY A 77 -19.01 31.62 -30.44
C GLY A 77 -20.12 30.65 -30.85
N ASN A 78 -21.34 30.92 -30.37
CA ASN A 78 -22.54 30.13 -30.66
C ASN A 78 -23.78 31.05 -30.69
N ALA A 79 -25.00 30.50 -30.79
CA ALA A 79 -26.24 31.28 -30.83
C ALA A 79 -26.51 32.16 -29.58
N ARG A 80 -25.84 31.90 -28.45
CA ARG A 80 -25.94 32.66 -27.18
C ARG A 80 -24.71 33.54 -26.90
N ASP A 81 -23.58 33.23 -27.52
CA ASP A 81 -22.28 33.80 -27.20
C ASP A 81 -21.64 34.41 -28.45
N ALA A 82 -21.35 35.71 -28.44
CA ALA A 82 -20.68 36.38 -29.56
C ALA A 82 -19.28 35.80 -29.84
N ALA A 83 -18.88 35.83 -31.11
CA ALA A 83 -17.56 35.41 -31.56
C ALA A 83 -16.49 36.39 -31.08
N ILE A 84 -15.36 35.86 -30.62
CA ILE A 84 -14.17 36.63 -30.22
C ILE A 84 -13.17 36.57 -31.37
N ALA A 85 -12.88 37.72 -31.98
CA ALA A 85 -11.99 37.80 -33.12
C ALA A 85 -10.53 37.51 -32.70
N VAL A 86 -9.97 36.42 -33.21
CA VAL A 86 -8.57 36.04 -33.06
C VAL A 86 -7.93 35.85 -34.43
N THR A 87 -6.67 36.21 -34.56
CA THR A 87 -5.89 36.15 -35.81
C THR A 87 -5.45 34.72 -36.10
N GLU A 88 -5.00 33.99 -35.08
CA GLU A 88 -4.53 32.62 -35.23
C GLU A 88 -4.72 31.82 -33.93
N VAL A 89 -5.05 30.54 -34.06
CA VAL A 89 -4.96 29.56 -32.97
C VAL A 89 -4.15 28.38 -33.50
N ALA A 90 -2.93 28.22 -33.00
CA ALA A 90 -1.99 27.20 -33.42
C ALA A 90 -1.63 26.28 -32.25
N HIS A 91 -1.55 24.97 -32.53
CA HIS A 91 -0.90 24.03 -31.61
C HIS A 91 0.61 24.13 -31.82
N ASP A 92 1.37 24.33 -30.75
CA ASP A 92 2.84 24.32 -30.79
C ASP A 92 3.33 22.94 -30.31
N PRO A 93 3.77 22.04 -31.23
CA PRO A 93 4.16 20.69 -30.88
C PRO A 93 5.44 20.62 -30.05
N ALA A 94 6.31 21.64 -30.14
CA ALA A 94 7.59 21.66 -29.44
C ALA A 94 7.48 22.24 -28.02
N ALA A 95 6.48 23.10 -27.79
CA ALA A 95 6.22 23.71 -26.48
C ALA A 95 5.04 23.06 -25.72
N HIS A 96 4.34 22.09 -26.32
CA HIS A 96 3.21 21.36 -25.75
C HIS A 96 2.03 22.26 -25.31
N ARG A 97 1.80 23.37 -26.02
CA ARG A 97 0.82 24.44 -25.69
C ARG A 97 -0.04 24.81 -26.88
N ILE A 98 -1.13 25.54 -26.63
CA ILE A 98 -1.96 26.14 -27.68
C ILE A 98 -1.69 27.65 -27.70
N ARG A 99 -1.17 28.16 -28.80
CA ARG A 99 -0.90 29.58 -29.00
C ARG A 99 -2.11 30.27 -29.63
N VAL A 100 -2.59 31.34 -29.01
CA VAL A 100 -3.68 32.20 -29.50
C VAL A 100 -3.12 33.58 -29.79
N VAL A 101 -3.17 34.01 -31.05
CA VAL A 101 -2.76 35.34 -31.51
C VAL A 101 -4.02 36.17 -31.70
N ALA A 102 -4.10 37.31 -31.01
CA ALA A 102 -5.24 38.22 -31.06
C ALA A 102 -4.81 39.65 -31.42
N PRO A 103 -5.72 40.50 -31.94
CA PRO A 103 -5.44 41.91 -32.17
C PRO A 103 -5.08 42.65 -30.87
N ALA A 104 -4.31 43.74 -30.97
CA ALA A 104 -3.93 44.54 -29.81
C ALA A 104 -5.10 45.15 -29.01
N THR A 105 -6.30 45.22 -29.60
CA THR A 105 -7.54 45.77 -29.03
C THR A 105 -8.46 44.72 -28.39
N ILE A 106 -8.00 43.48 -28.21
CA ILE A 106 -8.82 42.37 -27.71
C ILE A 106 -9.28 42.60 -26.25
N ASP A 107 -10.53 42.23 -25.95
CA ASP A 107 -11.02 42.14 -24.57
C ASP A 107 -10.47 40.85 -23.93
N GLU A 108 -9.38 41.01 -23.18
CA GLU A 108 -8.70 39.90 -22.49
C GLU A 108 -9.59 39.22 -21.44
N LEU A 109 -10.51 39.96 -20.82
CA LEU A 109 -11.41 39.40 -19.81
C LEU A 109 -12.43 38.48 -20.46
N ALA A 110 -13.02 38.90 -21.58
CA ALA A 110 -13.91 38.07 -22.38
C ALA A 110 -13.19 36.82 -22.92
N LEU A 111 -11.95 36.97 -23.37
CA LEU A 111 -11.11 35.86 -23.84
C LEU A 111 -10.84 34.83 -22.72
N ARG A 112 -10.43 35.31 -21.54
CA ARG A 112 -10.21 34.48 -20.35
C ARG A 112 -11.49 33.76 -19.93
N GLN A 113 -12.59 34.48 -19.74
CA GLN A 113 -13.86 33.87 -19.35
C GLN A 113 -14.34 32.81 -20.35
N ARG A 114 -14.13 33.02 -21.65
CA ARG A 114 -14.57 32.06 -22.68
C ARG A 114 -13.78 30.76 -22.66
N LEU A 115 -12.47 30.83 -22.43
CA LEU A 115 -11.60 29.65 -22.47
C LEU A 115 -11.50 28.96 -21.11
N THR A 116 -11.53 29.69 -19.99
CA THR A 116 -11.39 29.10 -18.64
C THR A 116 -12.72 28.80 -17.96
N GLY A 117 -13.84 29.33 -18.46
CA GLY A 117 -15.17 29.19 -17.83
C GLY A 117 -15.81 27.79 -17.92
N ARG A 118 -15.24 26.87 -18.71
CA ARG A 118 -15.67 25.47 -18.81
C ARG A 118 -14.45 24.55 -18.90
N THR A 119 -14.51 23.38 -18.28
CA THR A 119 -13.48 22.35 -18.42
C THR A 119 -13.40 21.84 -19.86
N TYR A 120 -12.21 21.42 -20.28
CA TYR A 120 -11.99 20.69 -21.53
C TYR A 120 -12.02 19.21 -21.21
N THR A 121 -12.83 18.44 -21.92
CA THR A 121 -12.90 17.00 -21.72
C THR A 121 -11.89 16.31 -22.64
N ARG A 122 -11.01 15.50 -22.07
CA ARG A 122 -10.08 14.64 -22.81
C ARG A 122 -10.37 13.19 -22.45
N GLY A 123 -10.43 12.29 -23.43
CA GLY A 123 -10.47 10.86 -23.12
C GLY A 123 -9.18 10.44 -22.40
N ASN A 124 -9.28 9.69 -21.31
CA ASN A 124 -8.10 9.14 -20.64
C ASN A 124 -7.25 8.33 -21.63
N GLU A 125 -5.96 8.18 -21.33
CA GLU A 125 -5.10 7.37 -22.19
C GLU A 125 -5.55 5.90 -22.17
N VAL A 126 -5.54 5.31 -23.36
CA VAL A 126 -5.88 3.90 -23.55
C VAL A 126 -4.84 3.06 -22.83
N ARG A 127 -5.28 2.26 -21.86
CA ARG A 127 -4.39 1.34 -21.14
C ARG A 127 -3.88 0.27 -22.08
N GLU A 128 -2.66 -0.19 -21.86
CA GLU A 128 -2.12 -1.34 -22.60
C GLU A 128 -3.06 -2.54 -22.48
N PHE A 129 -3.14 -3.35 -23.54
CA PHE A 129 -4.10 -4.46 -23.60
C PHE A 129 -3.92 -5.48 -22.47
N TRP A 130 -2.74 -5.56 -21.85
CA TRP A 130 -2.43 -6.47 -20.74
C TRP A 130 -2.09 -5.76 -19.42
N HIS A 131 -2.50 -4.50 -19.28
CA HIS A 131 -2.16 -3.65 -18.14
C HIS A 131 -2.70 -4.24 -16.81
N VAL A 132 -1.82 -4.33 -15.80
CA VAL A 132 -2.18 -4.69 -14.42
C VAL A 132 -1.55 -3.64 -13.51
N ASN A 133 -2.31 -3.16 -12.52
CA ASN A 133 -1.79 -2.19 -11.58
C ASN A 133 -0.72 -2.85 -10.69
N LEU A 134 0.45 -2.23 -10.55
CA LEU A 134 1.49 -2.73 -9.66
C LEU A 134 1.32 -2.12 -8.26
N GLY A 135 1.47 -2.92 -7.22
CA GLY A 135 1.54 -2.46 -5.84
C GLY A 135 2.84 -1.71 -5.57
N ILE A 136 2.88 -0.93 -4.49
CA ILE A 136 4.08 -0.18 -4.12
C ILE A 136 5.30 -1.09 -3.85
N ASP A 137 5.06 -2.34 -3.47
CA ASP A 137 6.08 -3.38 -3.29
C ASP A 137 6.83 -3.72 -4.59
N LEU A 138 6.21 -3.45 -5.74
CA LEU A 138 6.73 -3.77 -7.08
C LEU A 138 7.14 -2.52 -7.87
N ARG A 139 6.42 -1.40 -7.70
CA ARG A 139 6.72 -0.15 -8.43
C ARG A 139 7.42 0.91 -7.57
N GLY A 140 7.63 0.65 -6.28
CA GLY A 140 7.99 1.67 -5.30
C GLY A 140 6.83 2.60 -4.97
N GLY A 141 7.04 3.43 -3.96
CA GLY A 141 6.13 4.47 -3.54
C GLY A 141 5.95 4.56 -2.04
N VAL A 142 4.98 5.38 -1.67
CA VAL A 142 4.64 5.67 -0.28
C VAL A 142 3.23 5.19 0.00
N GLU A 143 3.01 4.60 1.16
CA GLU A 143 1.71 4.17 1.66
C GLU A 143 1.53 4.63 3.11
N PHE A 144 0.40 5.26 3.39
CA PHE A 144 -0.07 5.57 4.73
C PHE A 144 -1.40 4.86 4.99
N THR A 145 -1.55 4.30 6.18
CA THR A 145 -2.86 3.94 6.71
C THR A 145 -3.20 4.89 7.83
N CYS A 146 -4.36 5.54 7.74
CA CYS A 146 -4.81 6.56 8.68
C CYS A 146 -6.16 6.22 9.29
N ARG A 147 -6.34 6.53 10.56
CA ARG A 147 -7.64 6.51 11.24
C ARG A 147 -8.19 7.91 11.36
N LEU A 148 -9.46 8.09 11.05
CA LEU A 148 -10.10 9.39 11.19
C LEU A 148 -10.70 9.52 12.59
N LYS A 149 -10.38 10.61 13.27
CA LYS A 149 -10.94 10.99 14.57
C LYS A 149 -11.71 12.30 14.43
N ASN A 150 -12.88 12.39 15.08
CA ASN A 150 -13.60 13.66 15.20
C ASN A 150 -13.02 14.52 16.35
N GLU A 151 -13.58 15.71 16.55
CA GLU A 151 -13.16 16.65 17.61
C GLU A 151 -13.28 16.08 19.03
N LEU A 152 -14.14 15.07 19.22
CA LEU A 152 -14.34 14.37 20.48
C LEU A 152 -13.35 13.21 20.68
N GLY A 153 -12.40 13.02 19.76
CA GLY A 153 -11.43 11.91 19.77
C GLY A 153 -12.05 10.56 19.39
N GLN A 154 -13.30 10.55 18.91
CA GLN A 154 -13.98 9.32 18.52
C GLN A 154 -13.58 8.92 17.10
N VAL A 155 -13.40 7.62 16.91
CA VAL A 155 -13.13 7.04 15.59
C VAL A 155 -14.37 7.12 14.72
N VAL A 156 -14.23 7.70 13.53
CA VAL A 156 -15.31 7.85 12.55
C VAL A 156 -14.89 7.17 11.25
N PRO A 157 -15.75 6.40 10.57
CA PRO A 157 -15.42 5.84 9.27
C PRO A 157 -15.19 6.95 8.24
N ALA A 158 -14.38 6.65 7.22
CA ALA A 158 -14.18 7.56 6.11
C ALA A 158 -15.44 7.69 5.24
N ASP A 159 -15.93 8.92 5.13
CA ASP A 159 -16.99 9.29 4.20
C ASP A 159 -16.38 9.77 2.87
N ASP A 160 -17.16 9.69 1.78
CA ASP A 160 -16.69 10.02 0.43
C ASP A 160 -16.23 11.49 0.31
N GLU A 161 -16.84 12.39 1.09
CA GLU A 161 -16.42 13.80 1.19
C GLU A 161 -15.00 13.93 1.76
N VAL A 162 -14.70 13.21 2.84
CA VAL A 162 -13.38 13.25 3.49
C VAL A 162 -12.30 12.68 2.57
N ILE A 163 -12.62 11.59 1.86
CA ILE A 163 -11.74 11.00 0.86
C ILE A 163 -11.47 11.99 -0.27
N GLY A 164 -12.52 12.67 -0.77
CA GLY A 164 -12.40 13.71 -1.78
C GLY A 164 -11.48 14.86 -1.32
N THR A 165 -11.69 15.38 -0.11
CA THR A 165 -10.84 16.45 0.47
C THR A 165 -9.40 16.00 0.65
N LEU A 166 -9.15 14.81 1.21
CA LEU A 166 -7.79 14.29 1.38
C LEU A 166 -7.08 14.13 0.04
N ARG A 167 -7.79 13.64 -0.97
CA ARG A 167 -7.25 13.52 -2.33
C ARG A 167 -6.86 14.88 -2.89
N SER A 168 -7.77 15.86 -2.87
CA SER A 168 -7.49 17.21 -3.35
C SER A 168 -6.34 17.89 -2.61
N ARG A 169 -6.18 17.65 -1.30
CA ARG A 169 -5.05 18.20 -0.52
C ARG A 169 -3.70 17.62 -0.94
N LEU A 170 -3.67 16.35 -1.29
CA LEU A 170 -2.46 15.68 -1.77
C LEU A 170 -2.14 16.12 -3.20
N ASP A 171 -3.16 16.27 -4.04
CA ASP A 171 -3.03 16.75 -5.43
C ASP A 171 -2.45 18.18 -5.50
N GLU A 172 -2.98 19.12 -4.69
CA GLU A 172 -2.51 20.53 -4.68
C GLU A 172 -1.04 20.69 -4.23
N ARG A 173 -0.46 19.67 -3.59
CA ARG A 173 0.96 19.65 -3.21
C ARG A 173 1.88 19.13 -4.32
N GLY A 174 1.36 18.90 -5.52
CA GLY A 174 2.12 18.45 -6.68
C GLY A 174 2.57 16.99 -6.59
N LEU A 175 1.89 16.18 -5.76
CA LEU A 175 2.18 14.75 -5.64
C LEU A 175 1.62 14.01 -6.87
N THR A 176 2.36 13.01 -7.36
CA THR A 176 1.96 12.18 -8.50
C THR A 176 0.78 11.27 -8.13
N GLU A 177 -0.40 11.56 -8.70
CA GLU A 177 -1.63 10.76 -8.64
C GLU A 177 -1.87 9.95 -7.33
N PRO A 178 -2.08 10.63 -6.18
CA PRO A 178 -2.37 9.97 -4.92
C PRO A 178 -3.69 9.18 -5.00
N VAL A 179 -3.63 7.90 -4.62
CA VAL A 179 -4.78 7.02 -4.48
C VAL A 179 -5.22 7.04 -3.03
N VAL A 180 -6.38 7.64 -2.76
CA VAL A 180 -7.03 7.64 -1.44
C VAL A 180 -8.21 6.67 -1.47
N ALA A 181 -8.16 5.62 -0.64
CA ALA A 181 -9.17 4.57 -0.60
C ALA A 181 -9.62 4.26 0.82
N ARG A 182 -10.90 3.90 0.98
CA ARG A 182 -11.43 3.41 2.25
C ARG A 182 -11.15 1.92 2.42
N LEU A 183 -10.60 1.54 3.56
CA LEU A 183 -10.42 0.15 3.95
C LEU A 183 -11.73 -0.45 4.51
N SER A 184 -11.85 -1.78 4.50
CA SER A 184 -13.05 -2.48 4.98
C SER A 184 -13.39 -2.23 6.46
N ASN A 185 -12.40 -1.80 7.24
CA ASN A 185 -12.53 -1.46 8.65
C ASN A 185 -12.89 0.02 8.89
N GLY A 186 -13.07 0.83 7.84
CA GLY A 186 -13.39 2.26 7.92
C GLY A 186 -12.18 3.20 7.99
N ASP A 187 -10.96 2.68 8.12
CA ASP A 187 -9.72 3.46 8.05
C ASP A 187 -9.45 3.92 6.58
N VAL A 188 -8.59 4.91 6.39
CA VAL A 188 -8.20 5.46 5.08
C VAL A 188 -6.82 4.95 4.70
N GLN A 189 -6.66 4.45 3.48
CA GLN A 189 -5.38 4.12 2.86
C GLN A 189 -5.03 5.20 1.85
N ILE A 190 -3.81 5.71 1.91
CA ILE A 190 -3.27 6.69 0.97
C ILE A 190 -2.04 6.07 0.34
N VAL A 191 -2.04 5.96 -0.99
CA VAL A 191 -0.93 5.38 -1.75
C VAL A 191 -0.45 6.38 -2.77
N ILE A 192 0.85 6.66 -2.79
CA ILE A 192 1.51 7.51 -3.78
C ILE A 192 2.40 6.60 -4.63
N PRO A 193 1.91 6.18 -5.81
CA PRO A 193 2.66 5.36 -6.77
C PRO A 193 4.03 5.96 -7.09
N GLY A 194 5.12 5.23 -6.88
CA GLY A 194 6.46 5.73 -7.21
C GLY A 194 6.91 6.95 -6.39
N GLY A 195 6.14 7.35 -5.37
CA GLY A 195 6.49 8.47 -4.50
C GLY A 195 7.84 8.28 -3.80
N THR A 196 8.56 9.39 -3.65
CA THR A 196 9.86 9.45 -3.00
C THR A 196 9.74 9.58 -1.47
N LYS A 197 10.87 9.53 -0.76
CA LYS A 197 10.90 9.86 0.67
C LYS A 197 10.45 11.30 0.94
N ALA A 198 10.76 12.23 0.04
CA ALA A 198 10.30 13.60 0.14
C ALA A 198 8.77 13.69 0.00
N ASP A 199 8.17 12.86 -0.87
CA ASP A 199 6.71 12.73 -0.94
C ASP A 199 6.12 12.20 0.35
N ALA A 200 6.78 11.25 1.03
CA ALA A 200 6.34 10.77 2.33
C ALA A 200 6.32 11.89 3.37
N ALA A 201 7.39 12.68 3.46
CA ALA A 201 7.46 13.83 4.37
C ALA A 201 6.41 14.91 4.04
N ARG A 202 6.23 15.24 2.75
CA ARG A 202 5.18 16.18 2.28
C ARG A 202 3.79 15.69 2.66
N THR A 203 3.52 14.41 2.42
CA THR A 203 2.23 13.77 2.69
C THR A 203 1.92 13.74 4.17
N ARG A 204 2.90 13.35 4.99
CA ARG A 204 2.81 13.43 6.45
C ARG A 204 2.41 14.82 6.91
N LYS A 205 3.09 15.87 6.42
CA LYS A 205 2.74 17.26 6.71
C LYS A 205 1.31 17.61 6.28
N VAL A 206 0.81 17.08 5.15
CA VAL A 206 -0.59 17.27 4.73
C VAL A 206 -1.58 16.59 5.69
N LEU A 207 -1.24 15.39 6.17
CA LEU A 207 -2.12 14.62 7.05
C LEU A 207 -2.16 15.20 8.47
N GLU A 208 -1.02 15.65 8.98
CA GLU A 208 -0.93 16.26 10.30
C GLU A 208 -1.59 17.66 10.35
N THR A 209 -1.75 18.33 9.21
CA THR A 209 -2.37 19.66 9.14
C THR A 209 -3.89 19.58 8.97
N THR A 210 -4.64 20.17 9.91
CA THR A 210 -6.11 20.23 9.82
C THR A 210 -6.59 21.20 8.76
N GLY A 211 -5.80 22.23 8.43
CA GLY A 211 -6.10 23.18 7.37
C GLY A 211 -7.41 23.93 7.59
N ARG A 212 -7.69 24.34 8.83
CA ARG A 212 -8.90 25.08 9.20
C ARG A 212 -8.70 26.57 8.94
N LEU A 213 -9.36 27.06 7.90
CA LEU A 213 -9.51 28.50 7.65
C LEU A 213 -10.74 29.03 8.39
N GLU A 214 -10.54 30.09 9.17
CA GLU A 214 -11.62 30.80 9.85
C GLU A 214 -11.46 32.31 9.73
N PHE A 215 -12.58 33.00 9.51
CA PHE A 215 -12.69 34.46 9.48
C PHE A 215 -13.41 34.89 10.75
N ARG A 216 -12.74 35.73 11.54
CA ARG A 216 -13.20 36.17 12.87
C ARG A 216 -13.01 37.68 13.03
N GLU A 217 -13.92 38.34 13.73
CA GLU A 217 -13.79 39.79 13.97
C GLU A 217 -12.73 40.01 15.05
N VAL A 218 -11.85 41.00 14.88
CA VAL A 218 -10.94 41.39 15.94
C VAL A 218 -11.72 42.26 16.92
N ILE A 219 -11.95 41.77 18.12
CA ILE A 219 -12.65 42.49 19.18
C ILE A 219 -11.69 43.43 19.91
N ALA A 220 -10.47 42.97 20.18
CA ALA A 220 -9.44 43.76 20.84
C ALA A 220 -8.03 43.28 20.45
N GLU A 221 -7.07 44.18 20.55
CA GLU A 221 -5.64 43.88 20.44
C GLU A 221 -4.98 44.13 21.78
N TYR A 222 -4.03 43.27 22.11
CA TYR A 222 -3.32 43.28 23.37
C TYR A 222 -1.86 43.69 23.10
N PRO A 223 -1.48 44.98 23.29
CA PRO A 223 -0.11 45.43 23.06
C PRO A 223 0.86 44.91 24.14
N ASN A 224 2.03 44.46 23.70
CA ASN A 224 3.08 43.76 24.45
C ASN A 224 3.75 44.56 25.60
N GLN A 225 3.33 45.81 25.87
CA GLN A 225 4.00 46.69 26.86
C GLN A 225 3.34 46.68 28.25
N ASP A 226 2.12 46.15 28.38
CA ASP A 226 1.37 46.11 29.66
C ASP A 226 1.22 44.68 30.25
N PHE A 227 1.85 43.68 29.62
CA PHE A 227 1.78 42.28 30.06
C PHE A 227 2.98 41.87 30.93
N PRO A 228 2.80 41.11 32.02
CA PRO A 228 3.94 40.59 32.75
C PRO A 228 4.62 39.48 31.94
N SER A 229 5.97 39.48 31.97
CA SER A 229 6.94 38.52 31.41
C SER A 229 6.48 37.65 30.23
N THR A 230 7.09 37.83 29.05
CA THR A 230 6.77 37.07 27.83
C THR A 230 7.39 35.67 27.75
N LYS A 231 8.19 35.25 28.74
CA LYS A 231 8.86 33.95 28.71
C LYS A 231 7.91 32.83 29.17
N ALA A 232 7.68 31.85 28.30
CA ALA A 232 6.96 30.64 28.65
C ALA A 232 7.58 29.97 29.91
N GLY A 233 6.79 29.81 30.97
CA GLY A 233 7.22 29.24 32.25
C GLY A 233 7.41 30.23 33.41
N ASP A 234 7.30 31.53 33.17
CA ASP A 234 7.29 32.54 34.24
C ASP A 234 5.92 32.58 34.94
N PRO A 235 5.83 32.53 36.29
CA PRO A 235 4.55 32.56 37.03
C PRO A 235 3.72 33.83 36.82
N THR A 236 4.31 34.88 36.23
CA THR A 236 3.61 36.12 35.90
C THR A 236 3.18 36.20 34.43
N CYS A 237 3.56 35.23 33.58
CA CYS A 237 3.33 35.29 32.14
C CYS A 237 1.84 35.40 31.79
N ALA A 238 1.57 36.29 30.84
CA ALA A 238 0.24 36.60 30.35
C ALA A 238 -0.38 35.49 29.50
N TRP A 239 0.43 34.57 28.97
CA TRP A 239 -0.03 33.52 28.09
C TRP A 239 0.78 32.21 28.24
N THR A 240 0.28 31.13 27.67
CA THR A 240 0.96 29.82 27.66
C THR A 240 0.67 29.14 26.32
N ALA A 241 1.70 28.66 25.63
CA ALA A 241 1.54 27.92 24.38
C ALA A 241 0.91 26.54 24.64
N VAL A 242 -0.07 26.16 23.82
CA VAL A 242 -0.90 24.93 23.98
C VAL A 242 -0.71 23.95 22.80
N GLY A 243 0.15 24.28 21.83
CA GLY A 243 0.36 23.50 20.60
C GLY A 243 -0.63 23.85 19.47
N ASN A 244 -0.35 23.43 18.23
CA ASN A 244 -1.14 23.73 17.03
C ASN A 244 -1.56 25.21 16.91
N GLY A 245 -0.65 26.15 17.20
CA GLY A 245 -0.97 27.57 17.08
C GLY A 245 -1.93 28.14 18.12
N LEU A 246 -2.29 27.39 19.16
CA LEU A 246 -3.22 27.80 20.22
C LEU A 246 -2.44 28.33 21.44
N TYR A 247 -2.86 29.49 21.94
CA TYR A 247 -2.22 30.19 23.05
C TYR A 247 -3.28 30.52 24.10
N ARG A 248 -2.97 30.22 25.37
CA ARG A 248 -3.89 30.46 26.48
C ARG A 248 -3.48 31.68 27.27
N PHE A 249 -4.39 32.63 27.43
CA PHE A 249 -4.15 33.86 28.19
C PHE A 249 -4.52 33.74 29.67
N ASN A 250 -3.87 34.54 30.53
CA ASN A 250 -4.11 34.62 31.96
C ASN A 250 -5.60 34.95 32.22
N PRO A 251 -6.31 34.16 33.03
CA PRO A 251 -7.76 34.29 33.23
C PRO A 251 -8.21 35.61 33.89
N ARG A 252 -7.29 36.44 34.37
CA ARG A 252 -7.59 37.82 34.81
C ARG A 252 -7.85 38.79 33.64
N VAL A 253 -7.55 38.38 32.40
CA VAL A 253 -7.85 39.12 31.17
C VAL A 253 -9.25 38.73 30.68
N PRO A 254 -10.25 39.63 30.70
CA PRO A 254 -11.61 39.32 30.28
C PRO A 254 -11.69 39.04 28.77
N VAL A 255 -11.92 37.79 28.39
CA VAL A 255 -12.22 37.37 27.01
C VAL A 255 -13.74 37.20 26.91
N GLY A 256 -14.36 37.68 25.83
CA GLY A 256 -15.79 37.97 25.73
C GLY A 256 -16.73 36.76 25.77
N THR A 257 -17.67 36.69 24.82
CA THR A 257 -18.78 35.73 24.80
C THR A 257 -18.36 34.29 24.44
N ARG A 258 -19.32 33.36 24.42
CA ARG A 258 -19.19 31.89 24.36
C ARG A 258 -18.41 31.32 23.15
N GLN A 259 -18.02 32.15 22.17
CA GLN A 259 -17.34 31.74 20.93
C GLN A 259 -16.07 32.56 20.61
N ASP A 260 -15.68 33.46 21.52
CA ASP A 260 -14.51 34.32 21.34
C ASP A 260 -13.22 33.53 21.68
N VAL A 261 -12.15 33.74 20.91
CA VAL A 261 -10.85 33.07 21.07
C VAL A 261 -9.73 34.09 21.08
N ILE A 262 -8.60 33.81 21.74
CA ILE A 262 -7.38 34.61 21.56
C ILE A 262 -6.42 33.82 20.72
N ALA A 263 -5.93 34.44 19.65
CA ALA A 263 -5.02 33.82 18.71
C ALA A 263 -3.72 34.67 18.60
N PRO A 264 -2.56 34.02 18.49
CA PRO A 264 -1.28 34.67 18.21
C PRO A 264 -1.28 35.25 16.79
N GLU A 265 -0.50 36.30 16.57
CA GLU A 265 0.05 36.56 15.24
C GLU A 265 1.23 35.61 15.01
N GLU A 266 1.42 35.19 13.76
CA GLU A 266 2.56 34.36 13.40
C GLU A 266 3.91 35.04 13.69
N PRO A 267 4.80 34.44 14.50
CA PRO A 267 6.11 35.02 14.78
C PRO A 267 7.08 34.85 13.61
N PRO A 268 8.10 35.71 13.49
CA PRO A 268 9.23 35.47 12.59
C PRO A 268 9.98 34.16 12.96
N PRO A 269 10.63 33.48 11.98
CA PRO A 269 11.29 32.20 12.21
C PRO A 269 12.28 32.24 13.38
N GLY A 270 12.09 31.34 14.35
CA GLY A 270 12.96 31.21 15.54
C GLY A 270 12.63 32.13 16.71
N LEU A 271 11.52 32.87 16.66
CA LEU A 271 11.05 33.76 17.74
C LEU A 271 9.67 33.34 18.27
N GLU A 272 9.37 33.75 19.50
CA GLU A 272 8.03 33.60 20.10
C GLU A 272 7.09 34.72 19.62
N PRO A 273 5.77 34.50 19.54
CA PRO A 273 4.83 35.53 19.12
C PRO A 273 4.76 36.66 20.14
N ASP A 274 4.86 37.88 19.62
CA ASP A 274 4.90 39.13 20.38
C ASP A 274 3.58 39.92 20.31
N ARG A 275 2.62 39.45 19.49
CA ARG A 275 1.30 40.07 19.31
C ARG A 275 0.18 39.02 19.36
N PHE A 276 -0.90 39.36 20.05
CA PHE A 276 -2.06 38.48 20.23
C PHE A 276 -3.37 39.24 20.08
N LEU A 277 -4.34 38.59 19.43
CA LEU A 277 -5.60 39.19 19.01
C LEU A 277 -6.77 38.46 19.65
N HIS A 278 -7.68 39.22 20.27
CA HIS A 278 -8.97 38.71 20.74
C HIS A 278 -9.96 38.69 19.58
N LEU A 279 -10.40 37.49 19.22
CA LEU A 279 -11.21 37.22 18.05
C LEU A 279 -12.62 36.78 18.46
N GLY A 280 -13.62 37.25 17.72
CA GLY A 280 -15.02 36.83 17.88
C GLY A 280 -15.33 35.45 17.29
N PRO A 281 -16.62 35.09 17.18
CA PRO A 281 -17.06 33.82 16.60
C PRO A 281 -16.66 33.68 15.13
N VAL A 282 -16.49 32.43 14.68
CA VAL A 282 -16.33 32.11 13.24
C VAL A 282 -17.62 32.46 12.51
N ARG A 283 -17.51 33.31 11.48
CA ARG A 283 -18.66 33.69 10.63
C ARG A 283 -18.52 33.25 9.18
N VAL A 284 -17.29 33.17 8.70
CA VAL A 284 -16.94 32.61 7.39
C VAL A 284 -15.81 31.60 7.59
N SER A 285 -15.88 30.49 6.87
CA SER A 285 -14.93 29.37 6.99
C SER A 285 -14.43 28.92 5.62
N GLY A 286 -13.46 28.01 5.60
CA GLY A 286 -13.01 27.39 4.34
C GLY A 286 -14.14 26.75 3.51
N LYS A 287 -15.23 26.28 4.12
CA LYS A 287 -16.41 25.72 3.42
C LYS A 287 -17.17 26.75 2.58
N ASP A 288 -16.99 28.03 2.90
CA ASP A 288 -17.68 29.13 2.24
C ASP A 288 -16.89 29.64 1.01
N VAL A 289 -15.65 29.19 0.81
CA VAL A 289 -14.75 29.57 -0.28
C VAL A 289 -14.98 28.68 -1.51
N SER A 290 -15.03 29.29 -2.70
CA SER A 290 -15.15 28.59 -3.98
C SER A 290 -13.82 28.43 -4.69
N THR A 291 -12.99 29.47 -4.73
CA THR A 291 -11.67 29.45 -5.36
C THR A 291 -10.71 30.38 -4.62
N ALA A 292 -9.41 30.09 -4.70
CA ALA A 292 -8.34 30.96 -4.23
C ALA A 292 -7.22 31.03 -5.29
N ALA A 293 -6.79 32.24 -5.62
CA ALA A 293 -5.76 32.50 -6.62
C ALA A 293 -4.75 33.52 -6.11
N GLU A 294 -3.50 33.37 -6.51
CA GLU A 294 -2.45 34.36 -6.25
C GLU A 294 -2.73 35.64 -7.02
N THR A 295 -2.53 36.77 -6.37
CA THR A 295 -2.69 38.10 -6.93
C THR A 295 -1.61 39.03 -6.38
N LEU A 296 -1.50 40.22 -6.93
CA LEU A 296 -0.64 41.27 -6.40
C LEU A 296 -1.52 42.35 -5.81
N HIS A 297 -1.28 42.73 -4.57
CA HIS A 297 -1.91 43.86 -3.92
C HIS A 297 -0.85 44.92 -3.61
N ASN A 298 -0.95 46.10 -4.21
CA ASN A 298 0.03 47.19 -4.06
C ASN A 298 1.49 46.83 -4.41
N GLY A 299 1.69 45.86 -5.32
CA GLY A 299 3.02 45.39 -5.70
C GLY A 299 3.60 44.29 -4.80
N GLU A 300 2.87 43.88 -3.76
CA GLU A 300 3.24 42.77 -2.87
C GLU A 300 2.39 41.52 -3.18
N PRO A 301 2.94 40.30 -3.04
CA PRO A 301 2.20 39.05 -3.20
C PRO A 301 1.00 38.94 -2.23
N ALA A 302 -0.15 38.51 -2.75
CA ALA A 302 -1.41 38.40 -2.02
C ALA A 302 -2.25 37.22 -2.50
N VAL A 303 -3.29 36.86 -1.74
CA VAL A 303 -4.24 35.79 -2.11
C VAL A 303 -5.63 36.37 -2.36
N SER A 304 -6.10 36.29 -3.59
CA SER A 304 -7.50 36.51 -3.94
C SER A 304 -8.34 35.28 -3.62
N ILE A 305 -9.50 35.50 -3.00
CA ILE A 305 -10.51 34.50 -2.65
C ILE A 305 -11.82 34.89 -3.31
N THR A 306 -12.47 33.92 -3.97
CA THR A 306 -13.85 34.04 -4.43
C THR A 306 -14.71 33.10 -3.60
N PHE A 307 -15.79 33.62 -3.01
CA PHE A 307 -16.72 32.86 -2.19
C PHE A 307 -17.77 32.12 -3.00
N THR A 308 -18.32 31.05 -2.42
CA THR A 308 -19.51 30.36 -2.95
C THR A 308 -20.74 31.28 -2.90
N ALA A 309 -21.85 30.88 -3.52
CA ALA A 309 -23.09 31.66 -3.48
C ALA A 309 -23.58 31.91 -2.03
N ILE A 310 -23.47 30.90 -1.15
CA ILE A 310 -23.80 31.02 0.28
C ILE A 310 -22.74 31.85 1.00
N GLY A 311 -21.46 31.61 0.73
CA GLY A 311 -20.35 32.34 1.33
C GLY A 311 -20.36 33.84 1.02
N THR A 312 -20.77 34.22 -0.19
CA THR A 312 -20.92 35.62 -0.62
C THR A 312 -21.88 36.39 0.30
N GLY A 313 -23.02 35.77 0.64
CA GLY A 313 -23.99 36.38 1.56
C GLY A 313 -23.44 36.51 2.98
N LYS A 314 -22.82 35.44 3.51
CA LYS A 314 -22.22 35.45 4.85
C LYS A 314 -21.08 36.47 4.96
N ASN A 315 -20.20 36.54 3.96
CA ASN A 315 -19.08 37.47 3.94
C ASN A 315 -19.56 38.93 3.85
N HIS A 316 -20.55 39.21 3.02
CA HIS A 316 -21.15 40.54 2.93
C HIS A 316 -21.77 40.99 4.25
N GLU A 317 -22.59 40.14 4.87
CA GLU A 317 -23.21 40.43 6.17
C GLU A 317 -22.14 40.65 7.25
N PHE A 318 -21.13 39.79 7.27
CA PHE A 318 -20.07 39.84 8.27
C PHE A 318 -19.21 41.10 8.15
N THR A 319 -18.68 41.40 6.96
CA THR A 319 -17.84 42.56 6.72
C THR A 319 -18.61 43.88 6.87
N SER A 320 -19.89 43.91 6.46
CA SER A 320 -20.77 45.06 6.70
C SER A 320 -20.92 45.36 8.20
N GLY A 321 -21.14 44.32 9.01
CA GLY A 321 -21.26 44.45 10.46
C GLY A 321 -19.96 44.94 11.13
N ILE A 322 -18.81 44.42 10.71
CA ILE A 322 -17.50 44.86 11.22
C ILE A 322 -17.26 46.32 10.88
N LYS A 323 -17.54 46.73 9.63
CA LYS A 323 -17.39 48.12 9.18
C LYS A 323 -18.30 49.06 9.96
N GLU A 324 -19.58 48.73 10.08
CA GLU A 324 -20.54 49.58 10.80
C GLU A 324 -20.14 49.80 12.26
N ARG A 325 -19.69 48.73 12.95
CA ARG A 325 -19.17 48.84 14.33
C ARG A 325 -17.88 49.66 14.39
N GLY A 326 -16.97 49.47 13.44
CA GLY A 326 -15.72 50.22 13.34
C GLY A 326 -15.95 51.72 13.09
N ASP A 327 -16.85 52.07 12.17
CA ASP A 327 -17.18 53.47 11.82
C ASP A 327 -17.92 54.19 12.96
N LYS A 328 -18.69 53.46 13.77
CA LYS A 328 -19.34 53.97 14.99
C LYS A 328 -18.43 53.99 16.23
N GLY A 329 -17.17 53.56 16.10
CA GLY A 329 -16.23 53.44 17.22
C GLY A 329 -16.63 52.39 18.27
N ALA A 330 -17.56 51.49 17.94
CA ALA A 330 -18.08 50.43 18.80
C ALA A 330 -17.29 49.10 18.68
N GLY A 331 -16.25 49.06 17.84
CA GLY A 331 -15.37 47.91 17.63
C GLY A 331 -14.10 48.29 16.87
N THR A 332 -13.17 47.35 16.65
CA THR A 332 -11.88 47.67 16.01
C THR A 332 -11.98 47.91 14.50
N GLY A 333 -13.05 47.42 13.86
CA GLY A 333 -13.21 47.44 12.41
C GLY A 333 -12.23 46.51 11.66
N ARG A 334 -11.52 45.63 12.37
CA ARG A 334 -10.58 44.66 11.79
C ARG A 334 -11.18 43.25 11.73
N LEU A 335 -10.75 42.53 10.72
CA LEU A 335 -11.09 41.14 10.45
C LEU A 335 -9.81 40.32 10.57
N ALA A 336 -9.78 39.31 11.44
CA ALA A 336 -8.70 38.34 11.49
C ALA A 336 -9.00 37.14 10.59
N ILE A 337 -7.95 36.70 9.91
CA ILE A 337 -7.94 35.50 9.10
C ILE A 337 -6.99 34.52 9.79
N THR A 338 -7.57 33.47 10.35
CA THR A 338 -6.83 32.47 11.10
C THR A 338 -6.69 31.17 10.32
N PHE A 339 -5.53 30.55 10.47
CA PHE A 339 -5.21 29.25 9.92
C PHE A 339 -4.77 28.32 11.05
N ASP A 340 -5.52 27.24 11.25
CA ASP A 340 -5.29 26.28 12.36
C ASP A 340 -5.11 26.99 13.73
N GLY A 341 -5.82 28.10 13.96
CA GLY A 341 -5.78 28.86 15.21
C GLY A 341 -4.73 29.98 15.30
N VAL A 342 -3.86 30.14 14.30
CA VAL A 342 -2.88 31.25 14.21
C VAL A 342 -3.41 32.36 13.31
N VAL A 343 -3.29 33.63 13.72
CA VAL A 343 -3.64 34.79 12.86
C VAL A 343 -2.53 35.01 11.84
N LYS A 344 -2.91 34.89 10.57
CA LYS A 344 -2.02 35.14 9.42
C LYS A 344 -2.12 36.59 8.92
N SER A 345 -3.30 37.20 9.05
CA SER A 345 -3.55 38.58 8.64
C SER A 345 -4.76 39.15 9.38
N ASP A 346 -4.72 40.44 9.73
CA ASP A 346 -5.78 41.15 10.45
C ASP A 346 -6.23 42.48 9.78
N PRO A 347 -6.61 42.49 8.49
CA PRO A 347 -6.89 43.72 7.75
C PRO A 347 -8.06 44.52 8.33
N ARG A 348 -8.00 45.85 8.16
CA ARG A 348 -9.13 46.74 8.45
C ARG A 348 -10.14 46.69 7.30
N VAL A 349 -11.42 46.51 7.63
CA VAL A 349 -12.50 46.53 6.64
C VAL A 349 -12.79 47.97 6.24
N ILE A 350 -12.33 48.37 5.05
CA ILE A 350 -12.58 49.72 4.50
C ILE A 350 -13.98 49.76 3.86
N GLU A 351 -14.30 48.75 3.04
CA GLU A 351 -15.58 48.55 2.38
C GLU A 351 -16.06 47.10 2.56
N PRO A 352 -17.37 46.83 2.63
CA PRO A 352 -17.88 45.47 2.74
C PRO A 352 -17.51 44.64 1.50
N SER A 353 -16.90 43.47 1.73
CA SER A 353 -16.55 42.52 0.68
C SER A 353 -17.71 41.55 0.48
N SER A 354 -18.03 41.23 -0.77
CA SER A 354 -19.12 40.30 -1.11
C SER A 354 -18.55 39.02 -1.70
N ARG A 355 -18.49 38.93 -3.04
CA ARG A 355 -18.05 37.74 -3.75
C ARG A 355 -16.54 37.53 -3.69
N ASP A 356 -15.78 38.60 -3.80
CA ASP A 356 -14.32 38.56 -3.90
C ASP A 356 -13.67 39.28 -2.72
N CYS A 357 -12.58 38.70 -2.22
CA CYS A 357 -11.77 39.21 -1.11
C CYS A 357 -10.29 39.04 -1.45
N VAL A 358 -9.45 39.99 -1.03
CA VAL A 358 -7.99 39.87 -1.15
C VAL A 358 -7.38 39.84 0.24
N ILE A 359 -6.63 38.78 0.53
CA ILE A 359 -5.80 38.64 1.72
C ILE A 359 -4.42 39.18 1.37
N SER A 360 -4.06 40.30 1.98
CA SER A 360 -2.73 40.91 1.90
C SER A 360 -2.00 40.83 3.24
N GLY A 361 -0.67 40.76 3.21
CA GLY A 361 0.18 40.61 4.39
C GLY A 361 1.64 40.39 3.98
N ARG A 362 2.54 40.23 4.95
CA ARG A 362 3.95 39.87 4.68
C ARG A 362 4.05 38.37 4.38
N PHE A 363 3.43 37.93 3.31
CA PHE A 363 3.48 36.53 2.91
C PHE A 363 4.72 36.23 2.10
N THR A 364 5.33 35.08 2.36
CA THR A 364 6.26 34.47 1.41
C THR A 364 5.48 33.85 0.24
N SER A 365 6.16 33.66 -0.89
CA SER A 365 5.56 32.95 -2.03
C SER A 365 5.17 31.49 -1.68
N GLU A 366 5.85 30.88 -0.70
CA GLU A 366 5.53 29.55 -0.18
C GLU A 366 4.24 29.58 0.66
N GLU A 367 4.09 30.55 1.56
CA GLU A 367 2.88 30.70 2.38
C GLU A 367 1.63 30.95 1.54
N ILE A 368 1.78 31.71 0.44
CA ILE A 368 0.72 31.92 -0.54
C ILE A 368 0.33 30.60 -1.20
N ALA A 369 1.30 29.76 -1.56
CA ALA A 369 1.04 28.45 -2.15
C ALA A 369 0.36 27.50 -1.16
N ASP A 370 0.86 27.43 0.08
CA ASP A 370 0.28 26.61 1.16
C ASP A 370 -1.16 27.06 1.51
N LEU A 371 -1.38 28.37 1.61
CA LEU A 371 -2.70 28.94 1.89
C LEU A 371 -3.66 28.60 0.74
N ARG A 372 -3.24 28.80 -0.51
CA ARG A 372 -4.07 28.45 -1.68
C ARG A 372 -4.42 26.97 -1.72
N GLY A 373 -3.46 26.08 -1.47
CA GLY A 373 -3.67 24.63 -1.49
C GLY A 373 -4.74 24.21 -0.47
N VAL A 374 -4.67 24.75 0.75
CA VAL A 374 -5.67 24.42 1.78
C VAL A 374 -7.04 25.03 1.50
N LEU A 375 -7.07 26.26 0.99
CA LEU A 375 -8.31 26.95 0.63
C LEU A 375 -9.06 26.26 -0.52
N LYS A 376 -8.32 25.70 -1.49
CA LYS A 376 -8.89 25.05 -2.67
C LYS A 376 -9.32 23.61 -2.40
N ALA A 377 -8.60 22.90 -1.51
CA ALA A 377 -8.92 21.52 -1.15
C ALA A 377 -10.00 21.39 -0.06
N GLY A 378 -10.23 22.43 0.75
CA GLY A 378 -11.25 22.46 1.80
C GLY A 378 -10.78 21.99 3.18
N SER A 379 -11.53 22.33 4.23
CA SER A 379 -11.22 21.99 5.63
C SER A 379 -11.69 20.58 5.99
N LEU A 380 -10.84 19.76 6.62
CA LEU A 380 -11.25 18.46 7.16
C LEU A 380 -12.04 18.64 8.47
N ALA A 381 -13.20 17.99 8.55
CA ALA A 381 -13.97 17.90 9.80
C ALA A 381 -13.36 16.90 10.80
N VAL A 382 -12.48 16.03 10.34
CA VAL A 382 -11.83 14.95 11.09
C VAL A 382 -10.31 15.05 10.97
N THR A 383 -9.60 14.65 12.03
CA THR A 383 -8.13 14.59 12.05
C THR A 383 -7.69 13.18 11.65
N PRO A 384 -6.87 13.01 10.60
CA PRO A 384 -6.29 11.71 10.27
C PRO A 384 -5.10 11.42 11.20
N GLU A 385 -5.19 10.33 11.93
CA GLU A 385 -4.12 9.76 12.73
C GLU A 385 -3.36 8.72 11.91
N ILE A 386 -2.06 8.91 11.71
CA ILE A 386 -1.22 7.96 10.97
C ILE A 386 -1.01 6.71 11.84
N LEU A 387 -1.42 5.56 11.32
CA LEU A 387 -1.33 4.27 12.00
C LEU A 387 -0.19 3.41 11.48
N SER A 388 0.10 3.50 10.18
CA SER A 388 1.24 2.87 9.56
C SER A 388 1.75 3.73 8.43
N GLU A 389 3.06 3.69 8.23
CA GLU A 389 3.75 4.31 7.11
C GLU A 389 4.65 3.27 6.46
N ARG A 390 4.64 3.22 5.13
CA ARG A 390 5.51 2.38 4.34
C ARG A 390 6.09 3.18 3.20
N VAL A 391 7.41 3.18 3.09
CA VAL A 391 8.16 3.83 2.02
C VAL A 391 9.01 2.77 1.35
N VAL A 392 8.88 2.63 0.03
CA VAL A 392 9.58 1.65 -0.78
C VAL A 392 10.21 2.36 -1.98
N GLY A 393 11.52 2.28 -2.14
CA GLY A 393 12.19 2.84 -3.32
C GLY A 393 11.82 2.11 -4.61
N ALA A 394 11.68 2.85 -5.72
CA ALA A 394 11.34 2.28 -7.03
C ALA A 394 12.33 1.20 -7.51
N THR A 395 13.61 1.39 -7.23
CA THR A 395 14.67 0.43 -7.60
C THR A 395 14.50 -0.92 -6.92
N LEU A 396 14.03 -0.94 -5.66
CA LEU A 396 13.77 -2.17 -4.91
C LEU A 396 12.63 -2.97 -5.53
N GLY A 397 11.54 -2.30 -5.89
CA GLY A 397 10.40 -2.94 -6.55
C GLY A 397 10.78 -3.63 -7.86
N HIS A 398 11.65 -3.01 -8.66
CA HIS A 398 12.16 -3.63 -9.90
C HIS A 398 13.01 -4.88 -9.65
N GLN A 399 13.88 -4.87 -8.64
CA GLN A 399 14.66 -6.06 -8.26
C GLN A 399 13.75 -7.22 -7.85
N GLU A 400 12.67 -6.92 -7.13
CA GLU A 400 11.66 -7.89 -6.74
C GLU A 400 10.93 -8.50 -7.94
N ILE A 401 10.54 -7.68 -8.92
CA ILE A 401 9.91 -8.16 -10.15
C ILE A 401 10.84 -9.12 -10.90
N GLU A 402 12.11 -8.74 -11.11
CA GLU A 402 13.05 -9.57 -11.87
C GLU A 402 13.25 -10.95 -11.22
N ARG A 403 13.42 -10.98 -9.90
CA ARG A 403 13.55 -12.23 -9.15
C ARG A 403 12.29 -13.05 -9.18
N ALA A 404 11.13 -12.41 -9.06
CA ALA A 404 9.86 -13.10 -9.18
C ALA A 404 9.69 -13.73 -10.56
N LEU A 405 10.13 -13.06 -11.64
CA LEU A 405 10.14 -13.62 -12.99
C LEU A 405 11.11 -14.80 -13.14
N VAL A 406 12.33 -14.68 -12.60
CA VAL A 406 13.32 -15.78 -12.61
C VAL A 406 12.81 -16.99 -11.80
N THR A 407 12.25 -16.74 -10.62
CA THR A 407 11.63 -17.76 -9.77
C THR A 407 10.49 -18.45 -10.50
N MET A 408 9.60 -17.68 -11.12
CA MET A 408 8.49 -18.19 -11.92
C MET A 408 9.00 -19.02 -13.11
N ALA A 409 10.06 -18.58 -13.79
CA ALA A 409 10.65 -19.31 -14.90
C ALA A 409 11.24 -20.67 -14.47
N TRP A 410 11.95 -20.73 -13.34
CA TRP A 410 12.46 -21.98 -12.78
C TRP A 410 11.34 -22.93 -12.33
N CYS A 411 10.34 -22.40 -11.61
CA CYS A 411 9.13 -23.16 -11.24
C CYS A 411 8.43 -23.74 -12.47
N LEU A 412 8.17 -22.91 -13.48
CA LEU A 412 7.49 -23.31 -14.71
C LEU A 412 8.31 -24.34 -15.48
N THR A 413 9.62 -24.16 -15.58
CA THR A 413 10.51 -25.10 -16.28
C THR A 413 10.52 -26.46 -15.59
N ALA A 414 10.61 -26.51 -14.26
CA ALA A 414 10.55 -27.75 -13.49
C ALA A 414 9.21 -28.47 -13.69
N ILE A 415 8.10 -27.71 -13.63
CA ILE A 415 6.75 -28.21 -13.90
C ILE A 415 6.62 -28.76 -15.32
N VAL A 416 7.08 -28.00 -16.31
CA VAL A 416 6.96 -28.38 -17.73
C VAL A 416 7.76 -29.63 -18.04
N ALA A 417 9.01 -29.67 -17.55
CA ALA A 417 9.89 -30.83 -17.69
C ALA A 417 9.25 -32.06 -17.04
N PHE A 418 8.71 -31.90 -15.82
CA PHE A 418 8.07 -32.99 -15.09
C PHE A 418 6.83 -33.54 -15.83
N LEU A 419 5.90 -32.67 -16.24
CA LEU A 419 4.67 -33.08 -16.93
C LEU A 419 4.95 -33.71 -18.29
N GLY A 420 5.88 -33.14 -19.05
CA GLY A 420 6.31 -33.69 -20.33
C GLY A 420 6.96 -35.06 -20.18
N TRP A 421 7.79 -35.25 -19.14
CA TRP A 421 8.47 -36.51 -18.88
C TRP A 421 7.51 -37.60 -18.34
N TYR A 422 6.73 -37.30 -17.30
CA TYR A 422 5.92 -38.29 -16.58
C TYR A 422 4.61 -38.65 -17.33
N TYR A 423 3.88 -37.64 -17.81
CA TYR A 423 2.58 -37.83 -18.49
C TYR A 423 2.68 -37.88 -20.02
N ARG A 424 3.85 -37.60 -20.59
CA ARG A 424 4.12 -37.69 -22.04
C ARG A 424 3.07 -36.90 -22.84
N ARG A 425 2.23 -37.59 -23.62
CA ARG A 425 1.19 -36.96 -24.46
C ARG A 425 0.11 -36.29 -23.63
N LEU A 426 -0.34 -36.89 -22.53
CA LEU A 426 -1.29 -36.23 -21.62
C LEU A 426 -0.64 -35.03 -20.91
N GLY A 427 0.69 -35.05 -20.77
CA GLY A 427 1.46 -33.88 -20.32
C GLY A 427 1.21 -32.65 -21.18
N LEU A 428 1.11 -32.78 -22.51
CA LEU A 428 0.77 -31.66 -23.41
C LEU A 428 -0.62 -31.07 -23.13
N VAL A 429 -1.58 -31.92 -22.73
CA VAL A 429 -2.92 -31.46 -22.33
C VAL A 429 -2.85 -30.65 -21.05
N ALA A 430 -2.14 -31.14 -20.03
CA ALA A 430 -1.94 -30.40 -18.79
C ALA A 430 -1.18 -29.08 -19.02
N LEU A 431 -0.17 -29.06 -19.89
CA LEU A 431 0.55 -27.85 -20.26
C LEU A 431 -0.33 -26.80 -20.94
N ALA A 432 -1.16 -27.23 -21.90
CA ALA A 432 -2.10 -26.32 -22.56
C ALA A 432 -3.16 -25.79 -21.59
N ALA A 433 -3.69 -26.64 -20.71
CA ALA A 433 -4.62 -26.24 -19.66
C ALA A 433 -3.98 -25.24 -18.68
N MET A 434 -2.75 -25.51 -18.24
CA MET A 434 -2.00 -24.60 -17.36
C MET A 434 -1.73 -23.24 -18.04
N GLY A 435 -1.35 -23.23 -19.31
CA GLY A 435 -1.15 -21.99 -20.08
C GLY A 435 -2.41 -21.15 -20.21
N VAL A 436 -3.54 -21.78 -20.53
CA VAL A 436 -4.85 -21.08 -20.56
C VAL A 436 -5.27 -20.61 -19.17
N CYS A 437 -4.98 -21.38 -18.12
CA CYS A 437 -5.24 -20.98 -16.74
C CYS A 437 -4.47 -19.71 -16.39
N GLY A 438 -3.16 -19.66 -16.66
CA GLY A 438 -2.33 -18.47 -16.42
C GLY A 438 -2.82 -17.25 -17.21
N MET A 439 -3.16 -17.45 -18.49
CA MET A 439 -3.70 -16.38 -19.35
C MET A 439 -5.03 -15.83 -18.82
N LEU A 440 -5.96 -16.70 -18.45
CA LEU A 440 -7.26 -16.28 -17.91
C LEU A 440 -7.13 -15.62 -16.54
N THR A 441 -6.24 -16.11 -15.67
CA THR A 441 -5.96 -15.45 -14.38
C THR A 441 -5.42 -14.04 -14.60
N TRP A 442 -4.44 -13.87 -15.49
CA TRP A 442 -3.90 -12.54 -15.82
C TRP A 442 -4.97 -11.61 -16.42
N THR A 443 -5.76 -12.12 -17.36
CA THR A 443 -6.88 -11.39 -17.97
C THR A 443 -7.87 -10.92 -16.90
N THR A 444 -8.21 -11.81 -15.96
CA THR A 444 -9.14 -11.50 -14.88
C THR A 444 -8.60 -10.41 -13.96
N LEU A 445 -7.31 -10.46 -13.60
CA LEU A 445 -6.67 -9.41 -12.79
C LEU A 445 -6.71 -8.05 -13.49
N SER A 446 -6.50 -8.03 -14.80
CA SER A 446 -6.58 -6.82 -15.61
C SER A 446 -8.01 -6.27 -15.70
N ILE A 447 -9.01 -7.12 -15.94
CA ILE A 447 -10.44 -6.75 -15.95
C ILE A 447 -10.91 -6.22 -14.59
N PHE A 448 -10.39 -6.70 -13.46
CA PHE A 448 -10.80 -6.13 -12.17
C PHE A 448 -9.94 -4.94 -11.74
N GLY A 449 -8.98 -4.50 -12.56
CA GLY A 449 -8.02 -3.46 -12.20
C GLY A 449 -7.25 -3.81 -10.92
N ALA A 450 -7.07 -5.09 -10.63
CA ALA A 450 -6.49 -5.58 -9.40
C ALA A 450 -5.03 -5.14 -9.29
N THR A 451 -4.61 -4.76 -8.09
CA THR A 451 -3.23 -4.41 -7.80
C THR A 451 -2.41 -5.66 -7.52
N LEU A 452 -1.42 -5.94 -8.35
CA LEU A 452 -0.48 -7.04 -8.19
C LEU A 452 0.58 -6.65 -7.15
N THR A 453 0.66 -7.39 -6.05
CA THR A 453 1.65 -7.22 -4.98
C THR A 453 2.64 -8.39 -4.96
N LEU A 454 3.69 -8.32 -4.14
CA LEU A 454 4.62 -9.44 -3.92
C LEU A 454 3.91 -10.74 -3.48
N PRO A 455 3.08 -10.73 -2.41
CA PRO A 455 2.24 -11.88 -2.08
C PRO A 455 1.28 -12.28 -3.21
N GLY A 456 0.79 -11.33 -4.00
CA GLY A 456 -0.04 -11.60 -5.18
C GLY A 456 0.70 -12.40 -6.26
N ILE A 457 1.97 -12.08 -6.54
CA ILE A 457 2.79 -12.89 -7.46
C ILE A 457 3.02 -14.29 -6.89
N ALA A 458 3.29 -14.40 -5.59
CA ALA A 458 3.44 -15.70 -4.94
C ALA A 458 2.16 -16.54 -5.06
N GLY A 459 1.00 -15.93 -4.85
CA GLY A 459 -0.31 -16.56 -5.06
C GLY A 459 -0.55 -16.98 -6.50
N LEU A 460 -0.07 -16.21 -7.48
CA LEU A 460 -0.15 -16.57 -8.90
C LEU A 460 0.73 -17.77 -9.23
N ILE A 461 1.99 -17.80 -8.78
CA ILE A 461 2.89 -18.95 -8.94
C ILE A 461 2.30 -20.20 -8.29
N LEU A 462 1.78 -20.07 -7.07
CA LEU A 462 1.15 -21.16 -6.34
C LEU A 462 -0.13 -21.64 -7.04
N SER A 463 -0.96 -20.74 -7.56
CA SER A 463 -2.17 -21.09 -8.32
C SER A 463 -1.84 -21.85 -9.59
N ILE A 464 -0.77 -21.46 -10.31
CA ILE A 464 -0.29 -22.20 -11.47
C ILE A 464 0.17 -23.61 -11.07
N ALA A 465 0.96 -23.74 -9.99
CA ALA A 465 1.39 -25.04 -9.49
C ALA A 465 0.22 -25.94 -9.07
N MET A 466 -0.78 -25.39 -8.36
CA MET A 466 -1.98 -26.11 -7.94
C MET A 466 -2.93 -26.43 -9.10
N SER A 467 -2.94 -25.65 -10.18
CA SER A 467 -3.80 -25.89 -11.36
C SER A 467 -3.56 -27.25 -12.02
N ILE A 468 -2.38 -27.82 -11.79
CA ILE A 468 -1.96 -29.12 -12.32
C ILE A 468 -2.65 -30.27 -11.58
N ASP A 469 -3.02 -30.08 -10.30
CA ASP A 469 -3.63 -31.11 -9.45
C ASP A 469 -4.86 -31.73 -10.13
N THR A 470 -5.75 -30.87 -10.67
CA THR A 470 -6.93 -31.28 -11.42
C THR A 470 -6.59 -32.24 -12.56
N ASN A 471 -5.57 -31.92 -13.37
CA ASN A 471 -5.17 -32.75 -14.50
C ASN A 471 -4.51 -34.06 -14.05
N VAL A 472 -3.62 -33.99 -13.05
CA VAL A 472 -2.94 -35.15 -12.45
C VAL A 472 -3.95 -36.14 -11.91
N LEU A 473 -4.96 -35.67 -11.18
CA LEU A 473 -6.03 -36.47 -10.60
C LEU A 473 -6.81 -37.23 -11.67
N VAL A 474 -7.22 -36.52 -12.73
CA VAL A 474 -7.90 -37.14 -13.87
C VAL A 474 -7.00 -38.16 -14.55
N PHE A 475 -5.73 -37.85 -14.78
CA PHE A 475 -4.81 -38.75 -15.50
C PHE A 475 -4.49 -40.02 -14.71
N GLU A 476 -4.30 -39.93 -13.40
CA GLU A 476 -4.16 -41.12 -12.56
C GLU A 476 -5.46 -41.94 -12.55
N ARG A 477 -6.63 -41.29 -12.54
CA ARG A 477 -7.90 -42.02 -12.64
C ARG A 477 -8.05 -42.72 -13.98
N ILE A 478 -7.75 -42.06 -15.10
CA ILE A 478 -7.76 -42.68 -16.44
C ILE A 478 -6.80 -43.87 -16.47
N ARG A 479 -5.60 -43.74 -15.87
CA ARG A 479 -4.62 -44.82 -15.77
C ARG A 479 -5.16 -46.01 -14.98
N GLU A 480 -5.86 -45.78 -13.87
CA GLU A 480 -6.51 -46.85 -13.09
C GLU A 480 -7.59 -47.56 -13.90
N GLU A 481 -8.48 -46.81 -14.54
CA GLU A 481 -9.60 -47.37 -15.33
C GLU A 481 -9.07 -48.19 -16.53
N MET A 482 -7.95 -47.79 -17.12
CA MET A 482 -7.27 -48.57 -18.18
C MET A 482 -6.66 -49.89 -17.67
N LYS A 483 -6.28 -49.99 -16.39
CA LYS A 483 -5.78 -51.25 -15.80
C LYS A 483 -6.90 -52.26 -15.54
N GLU A 484 -8.14 -51.80 -15.40
CA GLU A 484 -9.33 -52.65 -15.30
C GLU A 484 -9.85 -53.11 -16.68
N ASP A 485 -8.97 -53.22 -17.69
CA ASP A 485 -9.24 -53.63 -19.08
C ASP A 485 -10.31 -52.79 -19.83
N LYS A 486 -10.57 -51.56 -19.39
CA LYS A 486 -11.43 -50.62 -20.13
C LYS A 486 -10.66 -50.05 -21.32
N GLY A 487 -11.29 -50.07 -22.50
CA GLY A 487 -10.76 -49.38 -23.68
C GLY A 487 -10.57 -47.88 -23.41
N LEU A 488 -9.54 -47.28 -24.01
CA LEU A 488 -9.15 -45.88 -23.77
C LEU A 488 -10.31 -44.86 -23.78
N PRO A 489 -11.28 -44.89 -24.72
CA PRO A 489 -12.40 -43.95 -24.70
C PRO A 489 -13.28 -44.08 -23.44
N ALA A 490 -13.59 -45.32 -23.03
CA ALA A 490 -14.39 -45.58 -21.83
C ALA A 490 -13.62 -45.23 -20.54
N ALA A 491 -12.30 -45.44 -20.53
CA ALA A 491 -11.44 -45.04 -19.43
C ALA A 491 -11.36 -43.51 -19.27
N ILE A 492 -11.32 -42.76 -20.38
CA ILE A 492 -11.37 -41.28 -20.36
C ILE A 492 -12.70 -40.80 -19.79
N GLU A 493 -13.82 -41.36 -20.26
CA GLU A 493 -15.16 -40.99 -19.78
C GLU A 493 -15.32 -41.27 -18.28
N ALA A 494 -15.03 -42.50 -17.85
CA ALA A 494 -15.06 -42.88 -16.43
C ALA A 494 -14.08 -42.05 -15.59
N GLY A 495 -12.90 -41.74 -16.12
CA GLY A 495 -11.88 -40.94 -15.48
C GLY A 495 -12.37 -39.54 -15.11
N TYR A 496 -12.92 -38.80 -16.07
CA TYR A 496 -13.46 -37.47 -15.83
C TYR A 496 -14.71 -37.47 -14.95
N ASP A 497 -15.63 -38.41 -15.18
CA ASP A 497 -16.93 -38.42 -14.48
C ASP A 497 -16.75 -38.77 -12.99
N ARG A 498 -15.85 -39.70 -12.66
CA ARG A 498 -15.55 -40.04 -11.26
C ARG A 498 -14.66 -39.01 -10.58
N ALA A 499 -13.70 -38.44 -11.30
CA ALA A 499 -12.80 -37.41 -10.77
C ALA A 499 -13.52 -36.09 -10.43
N PHE A 500 -14.60 -35.76 -11.15
CA PHE A 500 -15.29 -34.46 -11.05
C PHE A 500 -15.70 -34.09 -9.62
N LEU A 501 -16.39 -35.00 -8.91
CA LEU A 501 -16.88 -34.72 -7.55
C LEU A 501 -15.73 -34.53 -6.56
N THR A 502 -14.67 -35.35 -6.66
CA THR A 502 -13.48 -35.22 -5.81
C THR A 502 -12.74 -33.90 -6.06
N ILE A 503 -12.65 -33.46 -7.33
CA ILE A 503 -12.01 -32.19 -7.72
C ILE A 503 -12.82 -30.99 -7.23
N LEU A 504 -14.15 -31.05 -7.35
CA LEU A 504 -15.04 -29.99 -6.87
C LEU A 504 -14.95 -29.87 -5.36
N ASP A 505 -15.03 -30.98 -4.64
CA ASP A 505 -14.97 -31.02 -3.18
C ASP A 505 -13.66 -30.45 -2.64
N SER A 506 -12.51 -30.81 -3.23
CA SER A 506 -11.20 -30.33 -2.78
C SER A 506 -10.93 -28.86 -3.07
N ASN A 507 -11.42 -28.36 -4.20
CA ASN A 507 -11.24 -26.96 -4.58
C ASN A 507 -12.20 -26.03 -3.84
N LEU A 508 -13.43 -26.48 -3.56
CA LEU A 508 -14.42 -25.70 -2.83
C LEU A 508 -13.95 -25.33 -1.41
N THR A 509 -13.27 -26.25 -0.72
CA THR A 509 -12.70 -25.98 0.61
C THR A 509 -11.60 -24.93 0.56
N THR A 510 -10.74 -25.01 -0.45
CA THR A 510 -9.65 -24.04 -0.63
C THR A 510 -10.21 -22.66 -1.03
N MET A 511 -11.26 -22.62 -1.86
CA MET A 511 -12.00 -21.39 -2.15
C MET A 511 -12.67 -20.80 -0.91
N ALA A 512 -13.23 -21.62 -0.02
CA ALA A 512 -13.84 -21.15 1.23
C ALA A 512 -12.81 -20.45 2.13
N THR A 513 -11.61 -21.00 2.26
CA THR A 513 -10.49 -20.33 2.95
C THR A 513 -10.10 -19.03 2.25
N GLY A 514 -9.98 -19.04 0.92
CA GLY A 514 -9.73 -17.83 0.12
C GLY A 514 -10.77 -16.73 0.38
N LEU A 515 -12.04 -17.11 0.54
CA LEU A 515 -13.12 -16.19 0.86
C LEU A 515 -12.97 -15.57 2.25
N VAL A 516 -12.59 -16.36 3.25
CA VAL A 516 -12.28 -15.83 4.60
C VAL A 516 -11.13 -14.82 4.55
N LEU A 517 -10.07 -15.11 3.78
CA LEU A 517 -8.95 -14.19 3.54
C LEU A 517 -9.41 -12.90 2.86
N TYR A 518 -10.31 -12.98 1.87
CA TYR A 518 -10.82 -11.82 1.17
C TYR A 518 -11.71 -10.93 2.06
N MET A 519 -12.50 -11.53 2.95
CA MET A 519 -13.42 -10.79 3.83
C MET A 519 -12.71 -10.15 5.03
N ILE A 520 -11.74 -10.83 5.63
CA ILE A 520 -11.08 -10.39 6.87
C ILE A 520 -9.69 -9.79 6.62
N GLY A 521 -9.00 -10.24 5.57
CA GLY A 521 -7.65 -9.78 5.25
C GLY A 521 -7.60 -8.30 4.94
N THR A 522 -6.48 -7.67 5.30
CA THR A 522 -6.15 -6.28 4.98
C THR A 522 -4.99 -6.23 3.98
N GLY A 523 -4.90 -5.12 3.23
CA GLY A 523 -3.79 -4.85 2.32
C GLY A 523 -3.43 -6.01 1.38
N PRO A 524 -2.17 -6.50 1.40
CA PRO A 524 -1.71 -7.58 0.52
C PRO A 524 -2.43 -8.93 0.69
N ILE A 525 -2.87 -9.30 1.91
CA ILE A 525 -3.53 -10.59 2.15
C ILE A 525 -4.87 -10.67 1.41
N LYS A 526 -5.62 -9.56 1.38
CA LYS A 526 -6.90 -9.51 0.68
C LYS A 526 -6.73 -9.78 -0.82
N GLY A 527 -5.69 -9.19 -1.41
CA GLY A 527 -5.30 -9.42 -2.80
C GLY A 527 -4.92 -10.89 -3.04
N PHE A 528 -4.13 -11.49 -2.13
CA PHE A 528 -3.79 -12.91 -2.17
C PHE A 528 -5.05 -13.80 -2.13
N GLY A 529 -5.96 -13.59 -1.18
CA GLY A 529 -7.22 -14.34 -1.09
C GLY A 529 -8.06 -14.29 -2.36
N LEU A 530 -8.18 -13.09 -2.97
CA LEU A 530 -8.87 -12.92 -4.25
C LEU A 530 -8.19 -13.69 -5.39
N THR A 531 -6.87 -13.55 -5.53
CA THR A 531 -6.10 -14.26 -6.57
C THR A 531 -6.23 -15.78 -6.44
N LEU A 532 -6.25 -16.30 -5.21
CA LEU A 532 -6.44 -17.72 -4.90
C LEU A 532 -7.82 -18.23 -5.33
N ILE A 533 -8.91 -17.52 -4.98
CA ILE A 533 -10.28 -17.90 -5.37
C ILE A 533 -10.40 -17.93 -6.91
N ILE A 534 -9.93 -16.87 -7.57
CA ILE A 534 -9.97 -16.74 -9.03
C ILE A 534 -9.14 -17.85 -9.68
N GLY A 535 -7.92 -18.05 -9.21
CA GLY A 535 -7.00 -19.07 -9.72
C GLY A 535 -7.60 -20.47 -9.63
N ILE A 536 -8.20 -20.82 -8.49
CA ILE A 536 -8.85 -22.12 -8.29
C ILE A 536 -10.05 -22.28 -9.25
N ALA A 537 -10.95 -21.31 -9.32
CA ALA A 537 -12.11 -21.36 -10.21
C ALA A 537 -11.71 -21.53 -11.68
N ILE A 538 -10.71 -20.77 -12.15
CA ILE A 538 -10.18 -20.86 -13.51
C ILE A 538 -9.48 -22.19 -13.74
N SER A 539 -8.72 -22.69 -12.77
CA SER A 539 -8.04 -23.99 -12.88
C SER A 539 -9.01 -25.15 -12.99
N MET A 540 -10.13 -25.11 -12.25
CA MET A 540 -11.19 -26.11 -12.36
C MET A 540 -11.80 -26.11 -13.75
N PHE A 541 -12.12 -24.92 -14.30
CA PHE A 541 -12.59 -24.80 -15.68
C PHE A 541 -11.55 -25.34 -16.68
N SER A 542 -10.29 -24.94 -16.51
CA SER A 542 -9.21 -25.33 -17.42
C SER A 542 -8.94 -26.84 -17.40
N GLY A 543 -8.90 -27.48 -16.23
CA GLY A 543 -8.69 -28.92 -16.14
C GLY A 543 -9.91 -29.75 -16.53
N LEU A 544 -11.12 -29.37 -16.08
CA LEU A 544 -12.32 -30.18 -16.27
C LEU A 544 -12.98 -30.00 -17.65
N TYR A 545 -13.01 -28.78 -18.19
CA TYR A 545 -13.65 -28.50 -19.48
C TYR A 545 -12.64 -28.51 -20.63
N LEU A 546 -11.60 -27.66 -20.53
CA LEU A 546 -10.58 -27.58 -21.57
C LEU A 546 -9.71 -28.86 -21.59
N GLY A 547 -9.29 -29.35 -20.42
CA GLY A 547 -8.55 -30.60 -20.30
C GLY A 547 -9.30 -31.78 -20.92
N ARG A 548 -10.61 -31.91 -20.66
CA ARG A 548 -11.45 -32.95 -21.28
C ARG A 548 -11.54 -32.79 -22.80
N LEU A 549 -11.77 -31.57 -23.29
CA LEU A 549 -11.79 -31.28 -24.73
C LEU A 549 -10.48 -31.69 -25.42
N LEU A 550 -9.34 -31.30 -24.85
CA LEU A 550 -8.02 -31.59 -25.40
C LEU A 550 -7.63 -33.06 -25.29
N THR A 551 -8.02 -33.73 -24.19
CA THR A 551 -7.80 -35.17 -24.00
C THR A 551 -8.58 -35.97 -25.03
N ASP A 552 -9.87 -35.67 -25.21
CA ASP A 552 -10.72 -36.30 -26.21
C ASP A 552 -10.13 -36.08 -27.62
N TRP A 553 -9.66 -34.87 -27.91
CA TRP A 553 -9.08 -34.52 -29.22
C TRP A 553 -7.76 -35.25 -29.48
N LEU A 554 -6.85 -35.25 -28.51
CA LEU A 554 -5.52 -35.85 -28.63
C LEU A 554 -5.57 -37.38 -28.67
N CYS A 555 -6.58 -37.99 -28.03
CA CYS A 555 -6.76 -39.44 -27.96
C CYS A 555 -7.71 -39.99 -29.04
N ARG A 556 -8.25 -39.14 -29.92
CA ARG A 556 -9.19 -39.55 -30.96
C ARG A 556 -8.57 -40.64 -31.86
N GLY A 557 -9.29 -41.75 -32.03
CA GLY A 557 -8.87 -42.86 -32.87
C GLY A 557 -7.73 -43.72 -32.30
N ARG A 558 -7.36 -43.55 -31.03
CA ARG A 558 -6.34 -44.37 -30.36
C ARG A 558 -6.96 -45.40 -29.42
N GLN A 559 -6.29 -46.55 -29.31
CA GLN A 559 -6.71 -47.65 -28.44
C GLN A 559 -5.96 -47.67 -27.10
N SER A 560 -4.76 -47.09 -27.03
CA SER A 560 -3.98 -46.99 -25.78
C SER A 560 -3.07 -45.75 -25.78
N ILE A 561 -2.64 -45.37 -24.57
CA ILE A 561 -1.64 -44.33 -24.33
C ILE A 561 -0.56 -44.87 -23.40
N SER A 562 0.68 -44.48 -23.64
CA SER A 562 1.81 -44.80 -22.76
C SER A 562 1.98 -43.68 -21.73
N LEU A 563 1.95 -44.06 -20.45
CA LEU A 563 2.22 -43.19 -19.31
C LEU A 563 3.42 -43.77 -18.53
N SER A 564 4.23 -42.90 -17.92
CA SER A 564 5.32 -43.36 -17.04
C SER A 564 4.74 -44.00 -15.78
N SER A 565 5.37 -45.07 -15.30
CA SER A 565 4.98 -45.75 -14.04
C SER A 565 6.09 -45.62 -12.99
N PHE A 566 6.80 -44.49 -12.96
CA PHE A 566 7.94 -44.29 -12.06
C PHE A 566 7.52 -44.38 -10.58
N PHE A 567 6.43 -43.69 -10.22
CA PHE A 567 5.78 -43.84 -8.91
C PHE A 567 4.74 -44.95 -8.97
N LYS A 568 5.01 -46.06 -8.28
CA LYS A 568 4.09 -47.21 -8.17
C LYS A 568 3.46 -47.24 -6.78
N PRO A 569 2.27 -47.84 -6.62
CA PRO A 569 1.75 -48.19 -5.30
C PRO A 569 2.80 -48.96 -4.52
N LEU A 570 3.10 -48.49 -3.30
CA LEU A 570 4.04 -49.14 -2.41
C LEU A 570 3.22 -49.97 -1.41
N PRO A 571 3.15 -51.31 -1.55
CA PRO A 571 2.45 -52.15 -0.60
C PRO A 571 3.25 -52.19 0.70
N PHE A 572 2.98 -51.23 1.57
CA PHE A 572 3.62 -51.05 2.86
C PHE A 572 2.57 -51.16 3.96
N GLY A 573 2.95 -51.64 5.15
CA GLY A 573 2.05 -51.69 6.30
C GLY A 573 1.92 -50.32 6.97
N TYR A 574 1.25 -49.37 6.32
CA TYR A 574 1.10 -47.98 6.79
C TYR A 574 0.44 -47.94 8.18
N VAL A 575 -0.62 -48.73 8.36
CA VAL A 575 -1.34 -48.87 9.62
C VAL A 575 -0.44 -49.39 10.76
N ARG A 576 0.58 -50.20 10.46
CA ARG A 576 1.54 -50.71 11.45
C ARG A 576 2.46 -49.60 11.97
N LEU A 577 2.76 -48.58 11.15
CA LEU A 577 3.55 -47.42 11.56
C LEU A 577 2.75 -46.35 12.34
N ARG A 578 1.43 -46.52 12.53
CA ARG A 578 0.62 -45.47 13.18
C ARG A 578 1.15 -45.04 14.55
N ILE A 579 1.58 -45.98 15.39
CA ILE A 579 2.05 -45.68 16.76
C ILE A 579 3.33 -44.83 16.75
N PRO A 580 4.43 -45.23 16.07
CA PRO A 580 5.62 -44.38 16.02
C PRO A 580 5.33 -43.03 15.35
N MET A 581 4.43 -42.99 14.37
CA MET A 581 4.03 -41.74 13.71
C MET A 581 3.20 -40.84 14.63
N TYR A 582 2.29 -41.38 15.43
CA TYR A 582 1.57 -40.62 16.47
C TYR A 582 2.53 -40.06 17.52
N ILE A 583 3.54 -40.84 17.93
CA ILE A 583 4.57 -40.37 18.87
C ILE A 583 5.37 -39.23 18.25
N LEU A 584 5.88 -39.39 17.03
CA LEU A 584 6.66 -38.36 16.34
C LEU A 584 5.88 -37.05 16.20
N THR A 585 4.65 -37.16 15.73
CA THR A 585 3.65 -36.09 15.62
C THR A 585 3.45 -35.38 16.95
N PHE A 586 3.15 -36.13 18.00
CA PHE A 586 2.88 -35.57 19.32
C PHE A 586 4.10 -34.89 19.91
N VAL A 587 5.29 -35.50 19.80
CA VAL A 587 6.56 -34.94 20.29
C VAL A 587 6.90 -33.64 19.56
N THR A 588 6.79 -33.62 18.23
CA THR A 588 7.11 -32.42 17.43
C THR A 588 6.08 -31.31 17.60
N ALA A 589 4.79 -31.64 17.75
CA ALA A 589 3.74 -30.68 18.09
C ALA A 589 3.97 -30.07 19.48
N ILE A 590 4.32 -30.88 20.49
CA ILE A 590 4.68 -30.38 21.83
C ILE A 590 5.96 -29.57 21.80
N ALA A 591 6.98 -30.00 21.06
CA ALA A 591 8.23 -29.26 20.96
C ALA A 591 7.99 -27.89 20.29
N GLY A 592 7.26 -27.86 19.18
CA GLY A 592 6.91 -26.62 18.48
C GLY A 592 6.03 -25.70 19.32
N MET A 593 4.93 -26.22 19.87
CA MET A 593 4.02 -25.41 20.69
C MET A 593 4.61 -25.04 22.05
N GLY A 594 5.45 -25.90 22.63
CA GLY A 594 6.22 -25.62 23.83
C GLY A 594 7.26 -24.53 23.60
N TYR A 595 7.94 -24.54 22.45
CA TYR A 595 8.84 -23.45 22.06
C TYR A 595 8.07 -22.16 21.77
N PHE A 596 6.91 -22.24 21.11
CA PHE A 596 6.03 -21.09 20.93
C PHE A 596 5.62 -20.47 22.29
N ALA A 597 5.13 -21.28 23.22
CA ALA A 597 4.65 -20.82 24.51
C ALA A 597 5.77 -20.37 25.46
N PHE A 598 6.89 -21.10 25.51
CA PHE A 598 7.91 -20.93 26.56
C PHE A 598 9.31 -20.62 26.04
N GLY A 599 9.55 -20.61 24.73
CA GLY A 599 10.89 -20.36 24.19
C GLY A 599 11.40 -18.95 24.52
N HIS A 600 10.52 -18.02 24.87
CA HIS A 600 10.91 -16.70 25.41
C HIS A 600 11.66 -16.83 26.75
N LYS A 601 11.40 -17.88 27.54
CA LYS A 601 12.14 -18.15 28.78
C LYS A 601 13.52 -18.77 28.53
N LEU A 602 13.77 -19.28 27.34
CA LEU A 602 15.06 -19.86 26.94
C LEU A 602 16.03 -18.78 26.43
N THR A 603 15.52 -17.60 26.10
CA THR A 603 16.30 -16.46 25.64
C THR A 603 16.24 -15.37 26.72
N PRO A 604 17.35 -15.07 27.41
CA PRO A 604 17.37 -14.00 28.41
C PRO A 604 16.79 -12.70 27.83
N GLY A 605 15.88 -12.06 28.58
CA GLY A 605 15.25 -10.78 28.22
C GLY A 605 14.16 -10.83 27.13
N ALA A 606 13.95 -11.96 26.45
CA ALA A 606 12.93 -12.07 25.41
C ALA A 606 11.49 -12.15 25.97
N GLY A 607 10.57 -11.37 25.38
CA GLY A 607 9.13 -11.46 25.63
C GLY A 607 8.43 -12.52 24.77
N PHE A 608 7.16 -12.85 25.10
CA PHE A 608 6.33 -13.75 24.28
C PHE A 608 6.13 -13.22 22.84
N ASP A 609 6.13 -11.90 22.70
CA ASP A 609 6.01 -11.20 21.43
C ASP A 609 7.15 -11.48 20.42
N ARG A 610 8.26 -12.11 20.84
CA ARG A 610 9.33 -12.57 19.94
C ARG A 610 8.84 -13.46 18.79
N ASN A 611 7.69 -14.10 18.96
CA ASN A 611 7.09 -15.01 17.99
C ASN A 611 6.47 -14.25 16.81
N PHE A 612 6.29 -12.94 16.92
CA PHE A 612 5.55 -12.11 15.98
C PHE A 612 6.46 -11.04 15.37
N ASP A 613 6.15 -10.64 14.14
CA ASP A 613 6.83 -9.52 13.48
C ASP A 613 6.20 -8.16 13.85
N ILE A 614 6.81 -7.06 13.41
CA ILE A 614 6.43 -5.67 13.73
C ILE A 614 4.99 -5.32 13.34
N GLU A 615 4.41 -6.01 12.36
CA GLU A 615 3.01 -5.86 11.96
C GLU A 615 2.03 -6.25 13.07
N PHE A 616 2.49 -7.08 14.01
CA PHE A 616 1.71 -7.59 15.12
C PHE A 616 2.21 -7.05 16.46
N THR A 617 3.48 -6.67 16.59
CA THR A 617 4.02 -6.12 17.84
C THR A 617 4.10 -4.59 17.87
N GLY A 618 3.96 -3.93 16.72
CA GLY A 618 4.34 -2.54 16.54
C GLY A 618 5.86 -2.41 16.43
N GLY A 619 6.31 -1.37 15.73
CA GLY A 619 7.73 -1.10 15.56
C GLY A 619 8.09 -0.60 14.18
N THR A 620 9.40 -0.63 13.90
CA THR A 620 9.97 -0.07 12.69
C THR A 620 10.84 -1.10 12.00
N MET A 621 10.67 -1.22 10.69
CA MET A 621 11.58 -1.93 9.79
C MET A 621 12.29 -0.92 8.91
N VAL A 622 13.60 -1.10 8.75
CA VAL A 622 14.41 -0.34 7.81
C VAL A 622 15.26 -1.32 7.03
N GLN A 623 15.20 -1.20 5.71
CA GLN A 623 16.15 -1.85 4.83
C GLN A 623 17.37 -0.96 4.66
N VAL A 624 18.56 -1.56 4.67
CA VAL A 624 19.85 -0.88 4.62
C VAL A 624 20.67 -1.43 3.46
N GLY A 625 21.16 -0.52 2.62
CA GLY A 625 22.16 -0.80 1.59
C GLY A 625 23.57 -0.51 2.11
N PHE A 626 24.40 -1.54 2.26
CA PHE A 626 25.81 -1.43 2.62
C PHE A 626 26.69 -1.25 1.40
N LEU A 627 27.77 -0.47 1.55
CA LEU A 627 28.76 -0.21 0.51
C LEU A 627 29.50 -1.49 0.08
N ALA A 628 29.72 -2.41 1.02
CA ALA A 628 30.34 -3.71 0.81
C ALA A 628 29.50 -4.82 1.44
N GLU A 629 29.61 -6.04 0.93
CA GLU A 629 28.93 -7.21 1.49
C GLU A 629 29.28 -7.38 2.98
N GLN A 630 28.26 -7.51 3.83
CA GLN A 630 28.40 -7.75 5.26
C GLN A 630 27.93 -9.17 5.60
N SER A 631 28.72 -9.91 6.38
CA SER A 631 28.29 -11.19 6.95
C SER A 631 27.41 -10.98 8.18
N LYS A 632 26.60 -12.00 8.53
CA LYS A 632 25.74 -11.96 9.72
C LYS A 632 26.55 -11.68 10.99
N ASP A 633 27.69 -12.34 11.14
CA ASP A 633 28.59 -12.13 12.27
C ASP A 633 29.12 -10.69 12.35
N ALA A 634 29.45 -10.08 11.21
CA ALA A 634 29.92 -8.69 11.17
C ALA A 634 28.81 -7.71 11.57
N ILE A 635 27.57 -7.97 11.14
CA ILE A 635 26.39 -7.20 11.55
C ILE A 635 26.16 -7.31 13.06
N ASP A 636 26.15 -8.53 13.59
CA ASP A 636 25.88 -8.79 15.01
C ASP A 636 26.96 -8.21 15.91
N GLN A 637 28.24 -8.29 15.51
CA GLN A 637 29.35 -7.66 16.23
C GLN A 637 29.23 -6.13 16.29
N ARG A 638 28.87 -5.48 15.18
CA ARG A 638 28.69 -4.03 15.13
C ARG A 638 27.49 -3.56 15.94
N LEU A 639 26.37 -4.29 15.89
CA LEU A 639 25.22 -4.02 16.74
C LEU A 639 25.57 -4.18 18.23
N ALA A 640 26.28 -5.25 18.60
CA ALA A 640 26.72 -5.46 19.98
C ALA A 640 27.67 -4.34 20.46
N ALA A 641 28.59 -3.90 19.60
CA ALA A 641 29.48 -2.78 19.90
C ALA A 641 28.72 -1.45 20.07
N ALA A 642 27.74 -1.17 19.19
CA ALA A 642 26.89 0.02 19.30
C ALA A 642 25.96 -0.04 20.52
N TRP A 643 25.46 -1.22 20.88
CA TRP A 643 24.68 -1.40 22.12
C TRP A 643 25.52 -1.15 23.37
N ALA A 644 26.79 -1.57 23.37
CA ALA A 644 27.69 -1.38 24.51
C ALA A 644 27.94 0.11 24.83
N THR A 645 27.79 1.02 23.85
CA THR A 645 27.93 2.46 24.06
C THR A 645 26.64 3.13 24.56
N VAL A 646 25.49 2.43 24.57
CA VAL A 646 24.22 2.96 25.07
C VAL A 646 24.25 3.05 26.61
N PRO A 647 24.04 4.25 27.20
CA PRO A 647 23.96 4.43 28.65
C PRO A 647 22.89 3.54 29.28
N GLU A 648 23.15 2.99 30.46
CA GLU A 648 22.25 2.03 31.11
C GLU A 648 20.84 2.60 31.35
N ALA A 649 20.73 3.90 31.66
CA ALA A 649 19.46 4.61 31.82
C ALA A 649 18.66 4.75 30.50
N GLN A 650 19.31 4.63 29.34
CA GLN A 650 18.70 4.76 28.01
C GLN A 650 18.53 3.41 27.30
N ARG A 651 18.91 2.30 27.93
CA ARG A 651 18.78 0.97 27.32
C ARG A 651 17.32 0.56 27.09
N GLY A 652 16.41 0.98 27.96
CA GLY A 652 14.97 0.68 27.83
C GLY A 652 14.29 1.37 26.64
N SER A 653 14.82 2.52 26.20
CA SER A 653 14.29 3.33 25.08
C SER A 653 15.04 3.12 23.77
N SER A 654 16.20 2.46 23.83
CA SER A 654 17.10 2.31 22.69
C SER A 654 16.61 1.28 21.69
N LEU A 655 16.58 1.69 20.43
CA LEU A 655 16.23 0.85 19.28
C LEU A 655 17.35 -0.07 18.81
N LEU A 656 18.50 -0.04 19.49
CA LEU A 656 19.63 -0.93 19.23
C LEU A 656 19.68 -2.13 20.18
N ASN A 657 18.63 -2.36 20.99
CA ASN A 657 18.58 -3.48 21.90
C ASN A 657 18.74 -4.81 21.14
N PRO A 658 19.83 -5.58 21.35
CA PRO A 658 20.10 -6.84 20.66
C PRO A 658 19.01 -7.90 20.81
N GLU A 659 18.21 -7.83 21.87
CA GLU A 659 17.10 -8.78 22.12
C GLU A 659 15.86 -8.45 21.29
N GLU A 660 15.74 -7.19 20.87
CA GLU A 660 14.58 -6.65 20.15
C GLU A 660 14.85 -6.46 18.66
N ILE A 661 16.06 -6.04 18.34
CA ILE A 661 16.49 -5.82 16.97
C ILE A 661 16.80 -7.16 16.29
N GLN A 662 16.25 -7.33 15.10
CA GLN A 662 16.57 -8.43 14.22
C GLN A 662 17.21 -7.87 12.96
N ALA A 663 18.35 -8.44 12.59
CA ALA A 663 18.99 -8.17 11.31
C ALA A 663 19.00 -9.45 10.48
N GLN A 664 18.44 -9.39 9.28
CA GLN A 664 18.51 -10.49 8.32
C GLN A 664 18.94 -9.98 6.95
N PRO A 665 19.72 -10.77 6.20
CA PRO A 665 20.03 -10.41 4.83
C PRO A 665 18.73 -10.33 4.05
N TYR A 666 18.53 -9.23 3.31
CA TYR A 666 17.36 -9.08 2.45
C TYR A 666 17.34 -10.14 1.33
N PHE A 667 18.53 -10.61 0.96
CA PHE A 667 18.72 -11.69 0.01
C PHE A 667 19.50 -12.82 0.68
N ALA A 668 18.79 -13.85 1.12
CA ALA A 668 19.39 -15.12 1.49
C ALA A 668 18.84 -16.21 0.58
N SER A 669 19.61 -16.69 -0.39
CA SER A 669 19.29 -18.01 -0.95
C SER A 669 19.66 -19.07 0.08
N LEU A 670 18.95 -20.21 0.11
CA LEU A 670 19.32 -21.37 0.94
C LEU A 670 20.75 -21.87 0.67
N ALA A 671 21.27 -21.62 -0.55
CA ALA A 671 22.67 -21.90 -0.92
C ALA A 671 23.68 -20.89 -0.34
N GLN A 672 23.19 -19.73 0.10
CA GLN A 672 23.92 -18.59 0.65
C GLN A 672 23.64 -18.36 2.14
N ALA A 673 23.02 -19.33 2.83
CA ALA A 673 22.84 -19.30 4.28
C ALA A 673 24.23 -19.27 4.96
N GLY A 674 24.73 -18.06 5.23
CA GLY A 674 26.07 -17.78 5.77
C GLY A 674 26.95 -16.83 4.94
N THR A 675 26.55 -16.44 3.72
CA THR A 675 27.37 -15.52 2.89
C THR A 675 26.98 -14.06 3.08
N ALA A 676 27.98 -13.20 2.89
CA ALA A 676 27.85 -11.76 3.06
C ALA A 676 26.83 -11.17 2.07
N SER A 677 26.00 -10.22 2.54
CA SER A 677 25.00 -9.52 1.73
C SER A 677 25.24 -8.02 1.78
N ARG A 678 25.02 -7.33 0.66
CA ARG A 678 24.99 -5.86 0.60
C ARG A 678 23.69 -5.27 1.11
N GLN A 679 22.61 -6.04 1.12
CA GLN A 679 21.31 -5.56 1.58
C GLN A 679 20.83 -6.34 2.79
N TRP A 680 20.44 -5.62 3.82
CA TRP A 680 19.98 -6.16 5.09
C TRP A 680 18.71 -5.46 5.52
N VAL A 681 17.82 -6.20 6.16
CA VAL A 681 16.64 -5.65 6.80
C VAL A 681 16.83 -5.72 8.30
N PHE A 682 16.67 -4.55 8.93
CA PHE A 682 16.65 -4.39 10.37
C PHE A 682 15.22 -4.16 10.80
N ARG A 683 14.74 -4.95 11.75
CA ARG A 683 13.43 -4.81 12.36
C ARG A 683 13.60 -4.63 13.84
N VAL A 684 12.90 -3.68 14.44
CA VAL A 684 12.93 -3.47 15.88
C VAL A 684 11.52 -3.22 16.39
N ARG A 685 11.19 -3.82 17.53
CA ARG A 685 9.96 -3.52 18.25
C ARG A 685 10.11 -2.20 18.97
N ASP A 686 9.09 -1.36 18.85
CA ASP A 686 9.06 -0.06 19.51
C ASP A 686 8.17 -0.09 20.75
N VAL A 687 8.69 -0.69 21.83
CA VAL A 687 7.94 -0.85 23.08
C VAL A 687 7.63 0.51 23.72
N GLU A 688 8.58 1.45 23.67
CA GLU A 688 8.42 2.80 24.20
C GLU A 688 7.42 3.60 23.38
N GLY A 689 7.54 3.59 22.05
CA GLY A 689 6.61 4.23 21.12
C GLY A 689 5.18 3.69 21.29
N ALA A 690 5.02 2.37 21.42
CA ALA A 690 3.73 1.77 21.73
C ALA A 690 3.19 2.22 23.11
N GLY A 691 4.07 2.45 24.09
CA GLY A 691 3.72 3.02 25.39
C GLY A 691 3.23 4.47 25.28
N LEU A 692 3.97 5.30 24.55
CA LEU A 692 3.61 6.69 24.27
C LEU A 692 2.26 6.79 23.53
N GLU A 693 2.02 5.91 22.57
CA GLU A 693 0.74 5.82 21.85
C GLU A 693 -0.44 5.43 22.75
N ARG A 694 -0.24 4.47 23.65
CA ARG A 694 -1.28 4.08 24.62
C ARG A 694 -1.60 5.23 25.56
N GLU A 695 -0.58 5.89 26.11
CA GLU A 695 -0.78 7.03 27.00
C GLU A 695 -1.50 8.17 26.26
N ARG A 696 -1.07 8.49 25.02
CA ARG A 696 -1.72 9.50 24.18
C ARG A 696 -3.19 9.19 23.95
N ASN A 697 -3.53 7.94 23.70
CA ASN A 697 -4.92 7.53 23.52
C ASN A 697 -5.77 7.65 24.78
N GLU A 698 -5.23 7.27 25.94
CA GLU A 698 -5.91 7.45 27.22
C GLU A 698 -6.17 8.94 27.48
N LEU A 699 -5.17 9.78 27.20
CA LEU A 699 -5.32 11.23 27.26
C LEU A 699 -6.37 11.72 26.26
N GLU A 700 -6.39 11.26 25.02
CA GLU A 700 -7.42 11.67 24.04
C GLU A 700 -8.83 11.24 24.45
N GLN A 701 -9.00 10.06 25.06
CA GLN A 701 -10.28 9.64 25.59
C GLN A 701 -10.74 10.55 26.74
N GLN A 702 -9.82 10.86 27.67
CA GLN A 702 -10.07 11.83 28.74
C GLN A 702 -10.40 13.22 28.17
N ARG A 703 -9.75 13.63 27.07
CA ARG A 703 -10.04 14.87 26.35
C ARG A 703 -11.48 14.88 25.87
N GLY A 704 -11.94 13.81 25.23
CA GLY A 704 -13.32 13.68 24.76
C GLY A 704 -14.36 13.64 25.90
N GLU A 705 -14.02 13.07 27.05
CA GLU A 705 -14.88 13.12 28.24
C GLU A 705 -14.99 14.53 28.82
N LEU A 706 -13.87 15.25 28.91
CA LEU A 706 -13.83 16.64 29.37
C LEU A 706 -14.57 17.58 28.42
N ILE A 707 -14.47 17.38 27.11
CA ILE A 707 -15.24 18.16 26.13
C ILE A 707 -16.75 17.94 26.35
N ARG A 708 -17.19 16.69 26.54
CA ARG A 708 -18.60 16.37 26.85
C ARG A 708 -19.05 16.98 28.19
N GLU A 709 -18.19 16.99 29.19
CA GLU A 709 -18.46 17.65 30.48
C GLU A 709 -18.64 19.16 30.30
N ILE A 710 -17.74 19.80 29.54
CA ILE A 710 -17.81 21.22 29.19
C ILE A 710 -19.10 21.52 28.42
N GLU A 711 -19.48 20.71 27.44
CA GLU A 711 -20.74 20.85 26.71
C GLU A 711 -21.96 20.73 27.62
N ARG A 712 -21.97 19.78 28.56
CA ARG A 712 -23.06 19.63 29.55
C ARG A 712 -23.16 20.82 30.49
N LEU A 713 -22.04 21.31 31.03
CA LEU A 713 -22.02 22.48 31.93
C LEU A 713 -22.51 23.73 31.20
N ARG A 714 -22.06 23.92 29.95
CA ARG A 714 -22.51 25.02 29.09
C ARG A 714 -23.98 24.86 28.66
N GLY A 715 -24.50 23.63 28.57
CA GLY A 715 -25.88 23.31 28.18
C GLY A 715 -26.89 23.26 29.35
N ALA A 716 -26.43 23.34 30.59
CA ALA A 716 -27.29 23.35 31.78
C ALA A 716 -28.25 24.55 31.81
N THR A 717 -29.34 24.46 32.58
CA THR A 717 -30.29 25.56 32.76
C THR A 717 -30.42 25.91 34.25
N PRO A 718 -29.88 27.06 34.72
CA PRO A 718 -29.13 28.06 33.96
C PRO A 718 -27.74 27.56 33.50
N PRO A 719 -27.16 28.13 32.41
CA PRO A 719 -25.85 27.71 31.89
C PRO A 719 -24.71 27.97 32.86
N ASP A 720 -23.90 26.95 33.16
CA ASP A 720 -22.71 27.10 34.01
C ASP A 720 -21.45 27.33 33.17
N THR A 721 -21.31 28.56 32.67
CA THR A 721 -20.14 28.97 31.89
C THR A 721 -18.88 29.09 32.75
N ALA A 722 -19.02 29.34 34.06
CA ALA A 722 -17.88 29.50 34.97
C ALA A 722 -17.25 28.13 35.29
N GLY A 723 -18.06 27.13 35.65
CA GLY A 723 -17.62 25.75 35.84
C GLY A 723 -17.03 25.14 34.58
N ALA A 724 -17.64 25.40 33.41
CA ALA A 724 -17.08 24.97 32.13
C ALA A 724 -15.68 25.54 31.85
N ARG A 725 -15.45 26.83 32.15
CA ARG A 725 -14.12 27.46 32.04
C ARG A 725 -13.11 26.87 33.01
N VAL A 726 -13.52 26.47 34.21
CA VAL A 726 -12.64 25.82 35.20
C VAL A 726 -12.22 24.43 34.74
N VAL A 727 -13.15 23.62 34.23
CA VAL A 727 -12.85 22.29 33.67
C VAL A 727 -11.93 22.39 32.45
N GLU A 728 -12.19 23.35 31.56
CA GLU A 728 -11.32 23.70 30.44
C GLU A 728 -9.94 24.17 30.91
N ARG A 729 -9.88 24.88 32.06
CA ARG A 729 -8.64 25.39 32.65
C ARG A 729 -7.75 24.34 33.25
N ASP A 730 -8.29 23.67 34.24
CA ASP A 730 -7.49 22.88 35.16
C ASP A 730 -7.35 21.43 34.68
N ARG A 731 -8.15 21.01 33.69
CA ARG A 731 -8.21 19.62 33.21
C ARG A 731 -7.98 19.48 31.70
N LEU A 732 -8.78 20.15 30.84
CA LEU A 732 -8.72 19.91 29.38
C LEU A 732 -7.41 20.37 28.73
N ASN A 733 -6.95 21.57 29.06
CA ASN A 733 -5.80 22.18 28.38
C ASN A 733 -4.45 21.55 28.76
N PRO A 734 -4.13 21.28 30.04
CA PRO A 734 -2.90 20.57 30.39
C PRO A 734 -2.83 19.20 29.71
N LEU A 735 -3.98 18.56 29.57
CA LEU A 735 -4.13 17.26 28.92
C LEU A 735 -3.94 17.36 27.40
N SER A 736 -4.46 18.41 26.75
CA SER A 736 -4.25 18.66 25.31
C SER A 736 -2.78 18.95 24.97
N ALA A 737 -2.06 19.69 25.82
CA ALA A 737 -0.63 19.93 25.65
C ALA A 737 0.20 18.64 25.77
N ARG A 738 -0.14 17.78 26.75
CA ARG A 738 0.50 16.46 26.89
C ARG A 738 0.30 15.57 25.65
N ILE A 739 -0.90 15.58 25.07
CA ILE A 739 -1.20 14.85 23.83
C ILE A 739 -0.30 15.36 22.69
N ALA A 740 -0.12 16.68 22.56
CA ALA A 740 0.73 17.25 21.51
C ALA A 740 2.21 16.83 21.66
N THR A 741 2.76 16.93 22.88
CA THR A 741 4.14 16.51 23.16
C THR A 741 4.34 15.01 22.88
N GLN A 742 3.37 14.16 23.21
CA GLN A 742 3.46 12.73 22.92
C GLN A 742 3.35 12.44 21.43
N SER A 743 2.48 13.13 20.70
CA SER A 743 2.39 13.00 19.24
C SER A 743 3.71 13.36 18.56
N GLU A 744 4.37 14.43 19.00
CA GLU A 744 5.68 14.81 18.50
C GLU A 744 6.75 13.75 18.82
N ALA A 745 6.78 13.24 20.05
CA ALA A 745 7.70 12.18 20.45
C ALA A 745 7.51 10.89 19.63
N ILE A 746 6.26 10.50 19.35
CA ILE A 746 5.93 9.34 18.50
C ILE A 746 6.45 9.57 17.07
N SER A 747 6.23 10.75 16.50
CA SER A 747 6.67 11.05 15.13
C SER A 747 8.19 10.97 14.96
N GLN A 748 8.96 11.38 15.96
CA GLN A 748 10.43 11.38 15.89
C GLN A 748 11.05 9.98 16.01
N ARG A 749 10.32 8.99 16.53
CA ARG A 749 10.86 7.64 16.81
C ARG A 749 11.23 6.87 15.54
N THR A 750 10.52 7.05 14.43
CA THR A 750 10.82 6.37 13.16
C THR A 750 12.18 6.80 12.59
N ASP A 751 12.46 8.10 12.60
CA ASP A 751 13.73 8.63 12.12
C ASP A 751 14.87 8.33 13.09
N ALA A 752 14.58 8.28 14.40
CA ALA A 752 15.56 7.88 15.40
C ALA A 752 16.16 6.49 15.13
N PHE A 753 15.38 5.55 14.58
CA PHE A 753 15.92 4.23 14.23
C PHE A 753 16.93 4.29 13.09
N LYS A 754 16.61 5.01 12.01
CA LYS A 754 17.50 5.19 10.86
C LYS A 754 18.81 5.84 11.29
N VAL A 755 18.72 6.87 12.14
CA VAL A 755 19.89 7.55 12.72
C VAL A 755 20.74 6.59 13.55
N ALA A 756 20.10 5.80 14.44
CA ALA A 756 20.81 4.85 15.29
C ALA A 756 21.55 3.78 14.47
N ILE A 757 20.94 3.25 13.41
CA ILE A 757 21.58 2.30 12.49
C ILE A 757 22.70 2.97 11.70
N GLY A 758 22.48 4.18 11.16
CA GLY A 758 23.52 4.93 10.46
C GLY A 758 24.75 5.17 11.34
N GLN A 759 24.56 5.47 12.63
CA GLN A 759 25.64 5.61 13.60
C GLN A 759 26.32 4.27 13.94
N ALA A 760 25.55 3.21 14.19
CA ALA A 760 26.08 1.88 14.50
C ALA A 760 26.95 1.31 13.35
N PHE A 761 26.65 1.70 12.11
CA PHE A 761 27.35 1.27 10.92
C PHE A 761 28.08 2.40 10.19
N ALA A 762 28.52 3.41 10.92
CA ALA A 762 29.28 4.54 10.36
C ALA A 762 30.43 4.05 9.47
N GLY A 763 30.52 4.60 8.25
CA GLY A 763 31.52 4.23 7.23
C GLY A 763 31.26 2.91 6.48
N ALA A 764 30.27 2.11 6.87
CA ALA A 764 29.82 0.93 6.11
C ALA A 764 28.48 1.16 5.39
N VAL A 765 27.65 2.05 5.93
CA VAL A 765 26.44 2.57 5.30
C VAL A 765 26.75 3.97 4.77
N ALA A 766 26.35 4.25 3.54
CA ALA A 766 26.42 5.59 2.98
C ALA A 766 25.54 6.55 3.80
N ALA A 767 25.98 7.79 4.02
CA ALA A 767 25.09 8.84 4.51
C ALA A 767 24.02 9.14 3.45
N GLU A 768 22.84 9.60 3.87
CA GLU A 768 21.78 9.96 2.92
C GLU A 768 22.27 11.12 2.01
N GLY A 769 22.16 10.94 0.69
CA GLY A 769 22.75 11.82 -0.32
C GLY A 769 24.13 11.37 -0.81
N ASP A 770 24.84 10.46 -0.14
CA ASP A 770 26.13 9.91 -0.60
C ASP A 770 26.02 9.15 -1.92
N GLU A 771 24.81 8.74 -2.32
CA GLU A 771 24.56 8.23 -3.67
C GLU A 771 25.00 9.24 -4.74
N VAL A 772 25.00 10.55 -4.44
CA VAL A 772 25.54 11.58 -5.32
C VAL A 772 27.05 11.70 -5.09
N LEU A 773 27.81 11.20 -6.06
CA LEU A 773 29.27 11.18 -6.04
C LEU A 773 29.84 12.55 -6.40
N THR A 774 29.30 13.20 -7.43
CA THR A 774 29.75 14.51 -7.88
C THR A 774 28.58 15.38 -8.33
N THR A 775 28.72 16.68 -8.15
CA THR A 775 27.82 17.69 -8.73
C THR A 775 28.67 18.88 -9.15
N SER A 776 28.54 19.31 -10.40
CA SER A 776 29.27 20.45 -10.94
C SER A 776 28.39 21.31 -11.83
N PHE A 777 28.68 22.61 -11.89
CA PHE A 777 27.96 23.55 -12.73
C PHE A 777 28.94 24.51 -13.41
N ALA A 778 28.94 24.53 -14.74
CA ALA A 778 29.74 25.45 -15.57
C ALA A 778 29.04 25.69 -16.91
N ASP A 779 29.12 26.89 -17.48
CA ASP A 779 28.56 27.21 -18.82
C ASP A 779 27.07 26.82 -19.00
N ASN A 780 26.23 27.07 -17.99
CA ASN A 780 24.82 26.63 -17.94
C ASN A 780 24.63 25.11 -18.12
N ARG A 781 25.66 24.34 -17.82
CA ARG A 781 25.68 22.88 -17.82
C ARG A 781 25.75 22.37 -16.40
N LEU A 782 24.75 21.61 -16.01
CA LEU A 782 24.69 20.92 -14.73
C LEU A 782 25.05 19.46 -14.95
N SER A 783 26.07 18.98 -14.24
CA SER A 783 26.50 17.59 -14.28
C SER A 783 26.38 16.97 -12.88
N VAL A 784 25.79 15.77 -12.84
CA VAL A 784 25.53 15.01 -11.62
C VAL A 784 25.97 13.58 -11.86
N ALA A 785 26.69 12.99 -10.91
CA ALA A 785 27.04 11.57 -10.94
C ALA A 785 26.44 10.84 -9.75
N VAL A 786 25.76 9.72 -10.01
CA VAL A 786 25.17 8.86 -8.97
C VAL A 786 25.81 7.47 -8.94
N ALA A 787 25.97 6.91 -7.74
CA ALA A 787 26.48 5.57 -7.51
C ALA A 787 25.41 4.51 -7.78
N LEU A 788 25.80 3.45 -8.48
CA LEU A 788 24.97 2.30 -8.79
C LEU A 788 25.42 1.07 -7.98
N LEU A 789 24.49 0.20 -7.63
CA LEU A 789 24.82 -1.11 -7.04
C LEU A 789 25.41 -2.07 -8.09
N GLU A 790 25.00 -1.92 -9.34
CA GLU A 790 25.43 -2.71 -10.49
C GLU A 790 25.76 -1.81 -11.68
N PRO A 791 26.75 -2.16 -12.53
CA PRO A 791 27.12 -1.34 -13.67
C PRO A 791 25.99 -1.27 -14.71
N ALA A 792 25.69 -0.05 -15.17
CA ALA A 792 24.73 0.19 -16.25
C ALA A 792 25.36 0.00 -17.63
N THR A 793 24.57 -0.46 -18.60
CA THR A 793 25.00 -0.53 -20.01
C THR A 793 24.87 0.83 -20.69
N THR A 794 25.64 1.04 -21.77
CA THR A 794 25.58 2.28 -22.57
C THR A 794 24.17 2.52 -23.13
N LEU A 795 23.50 1.46 -23.58
CA LEU A 795 22.15 1.54 -24.14
C LEU A 795 21.12 1.98 -23.10
N GLN A 796 21.23 1.50 -21.85
CA GLN A 796 20.38 1.96 -20.77
C GLN A 796 20.63 3.44 -20.43
N ALA A 797 21.89 3.89 -20.47
CA ALA A 797 22.20 5.30 -20.24
C ALA A 797 21.61 6.20 -21.34
N GLU A 798 21.72 5.81 -22.61
CA GLU A 798 21.11 6.55 -23.73
C GLU A 798 19.58 6.66 -23.59
N GLU A 799 18.92 5.58 -23.16
CA GLU A 799 17.47 5.56 -22.95
C GLU A 799 17.05 6.44 -21.75
N ILE A 800 17.86 6.53 -20.69
CA ILE A 800 17.65 7.49 -19.59
C ILE A 800 17.74 8.92 -20.10
N ALA A 801 18.76 9.23 -20.91
CA ALA A 801 18.92 10.57 -21.48
C ALA A 801 17.73 10.95 -22.38
N SER A 802 17.23 10.00 -23.18
CA SER A 802 16.03 10.15 -24.01
C SER A 802 14.79 10.48 -23.18
N ARG A 803 14.55 9.74 -22.08
CA ARG A 803 13.42 9.98 -21.16
C ARG A 803 13.49 11.33 -20.46
N LEU A 804 14.70 11.81 -20.20
CA LEU A 804 14.94 13.07 -19.52
C LEU A 804 15.18 14.24 -20.47
N ALA A 805 14.98 14.07 -21.78
CA ALA A 805 15.26 15.08 -22.79
C ALA A 805 14.58 16.45 -22.51
N ASN A 806 13.42 16.42 -21.84
CA ASN A 806 12.64 17.61 -21.50
C ASN A 806 13.27 18.48 -20.36
N LEU A 807 14.33 18.02 -19.69
CA LEU A 807 14.99 18.78 -18.63
C LEU A 807 15.74 20.01 -19.13
N GLY A 808 16.18 20.02 -20.37
CA GLY A 808 17.01 21.09 -20.92
C GLY A 808 17.11 21.04 -22.43
N ARG A 809 18.00 21.86 -23.01
CA ARG A 809 18.25 21.86 -24.46
C ARG A 809 18.93 20.58 -24.93
N THR A 810 19.78 20.02 -24.08
CA THR A 810 20.53 18.81 -24.40
C THR A 810 20.78 18.03 -23.12
N VAL A 811 20.43 16.74 -23.13
CA VAL A 811 20.61 15.84 -22.00
C VAL A 811 21.43 14.66 -22.48
N THR A 812 22.53 14.38 -21.78
CA THR A 812 23.39 13.24 -22.07
C THR A 812 23.61 12.46 -20.79
N ALA A 813 23.49 11.14 -20.86
CA ALA A 813 23.84 10.25 -19.75
C ALA A 813 24.92 9.27 -20.17
N LYS A 814 25.81 8.92 -19.25
CA LYS A 814 26.94 8.04 -19.47
C LYS A 814 27.12 7.10 -18.28
N ALA A 815 27.21 5.81 -18.54
CA ALA A 815 27.58 4.82 -17.54
C ALA A 815 29.11 4.62 -17.53
N VAL A 816 29.72 4.74 -16.35
CA VAL A 816 31.17 4.51 -16.13
C VAL A 816 31.34 3.59 -14.93
N GLY A 817 31.55 2.30 -15.17
CA GLY A 817 31.59 1.30 -14.10
C GLY A 817 30.28 1.28 -13.33
N SER A 818 30.34 1.42 -12.01
CA SER A 818 29.17 1.53 -11.12
C SER A 818 28.73 2.97 -10.88
N THR A 819 28.94 3.86 -11.85
CA THR A 819 28.54 5.26 -11.79
C THR A 819 27.70 5.63 -13.00
N LEU A 820 26.61 6.38 -12.78
CA LEU A 820 25.80 6.98 -13.83
C LEU A 820 25.97 8.50 -13.79
N GLU A 821 26.53 9.07 -14.84
CA GLU A 821 26.71 10.51 -15.00
C GLU A 821 25.60 11.07 -15.89
N LEU A 822 24.85 12.05 -15.40
CA LEU A 822 23.87 12.82 -16.18
C LEU A 822 24.38 14.24 -16.34
N THR A 823 24.26 14.78 -17.56
CA THR A 823 24.62 16.15 -17.88
C THR A 823 23.47 16.81 -18.61
N VAL A 824 23.01 17.95 -18.07
CA VAL A 824 21.90 18.74 -18.60
C VAL A 824 22.41 20.13 -18.99
N GLN A 825 22.24 20.49 -20.26
CA GLN A 825 22.54 21.82 -20.79
C GLN A 825 21.28 22.67 -20.79
N TYR A 826 21.30 23.79 -20.07
CA TYR A 826 20.20 24.75 -20.03
C TYR A 826 20.45 25.92 -20.99
N ALA A 827 19.35 26.55 -21.44
CA ALA A 827 19.39 27.79 -22.21
C ALA A 827 19.88 28.95 -21.34
N ASP A 828 19.26 29.09 -20.17
CA ASP A 828 19.58 30.08 -19.14
C ASP A 828 19.92 29.38 -17.83
N ARG A 829 20.46 30.14 -16.86
CA ARG A 829 20.79 29.58 -15.55
C ARG A 829 19.52 29.03 -14.88
N PRO A 830 19.46 27.73 -14.53
CA PRO A 830 18.25 27.13 -14.00
C PRO A 830 17.91 27.71 -12.63
N ARG A 831 16.62 27.89 -12.38
CA ARG A 831 16.10 28.37 -11.09
C ARG A 831 15.28 27.26 -10.44
N PRO A 832 15.43 27.04 -9.12
CA PRO A 832 14.62 26.08 -8.40
C PRO A 832 13.15 26.50 -8.37
N GLY A 833 12.25 25.53 -8.25
CA GLY A 833 10.83 25.80 -7.99
C GLY A 833 10.61 26.54 -6.66
N ALA A 834 9.45 27.16 -6.49
CA ALA A 834 9.12 27.87 -5.25
C ALA A 834 9.21 26.92 -4.03
N GLY A 835 9.91 27.34 -2.97
CA GLY A 835 10.12 26.55 -1.73
C GLY A 835 11.20 25.46 -1.79
N ALA A 836 11.77 25.15 -2.96
CA ALA A 836 12.73 24.04 -3.10
C ALA A 836 14.09 24.29 -2.42
N VAL A 837 14.43 25.55 -2.10
CA VAL A 837 15.67 25.91 -1.39
C VAL A 837 15.53 25.78 0.14
N GLU A 838 14.32 25.98 0.68
CA GLU A 838 14.04 25.87 2.11
C GLU A 838 13.71 24.44 2.52
N ALA A 839 13.05 23.69 1.63
CA ALA A 839 12.70 22.29 1.81
C ALA A 839 13.77 21.31 1.27
N MET A 840 15.03 21.73 1.19
CA MET A 840 16.10 20.88 0.66
C MET A 840 16.22 19.59 1.47
N ASP A 841 16.03 18.48 0.77
CA ASP A 841 16.25 17.14 1.29
C ASP A 841 17.75 16.85 1.42
N ALA A 842 18.10 15.65 1.89
CA ALA A 842 19.50 15.27 2.08
C ALA A 842 20.29 15.28 0.76
N ILE A 843 19.65 14.90 -0.35
CA ILE A 843 20.24 14.86 -1.68
C ILE A 843 20.56 16.29 -2.17
N ALA A 844 19.59 17.20 -2.13
CA ALA A 844 19.79 18.58 -2.52
C ALA A 844 20.86 19.27 -1.66
N LYS A 845 20.86 19.03 -0.34
CA LYS A 845 21.90 19.53 0.58
C LYS A 845 23.28 19.01 0.21
N ARG A 846 23.38 17.73 -0.14
CA ARG A 846 24.63 17.12 -0.62
C ARG A 846 25.09 17.72 -1.95
N CYS A 847 24.20 17.88 -2.92
CA CYS A 847 24.51 18.55 -4.19
C CYS A 847 25.03 19.97 -3.98
N ALA A 848 24.39 20.76 -3.11
CA ALA A 848 24.87 22.10 -2.77
C ALA A 848 26.27 22.06 -2.14
N GLY A 849 26.52 21.14 -1.20
CA GLY A 849 27.83 20.94 -0.60
C GLY A 849 28.91 20.58 -1.62
N LEU A 850 28.60 19.68 -2.56
CA LEU A 850 29.52 19.29 -3.64
C LEU A 850 29.83 20.45 -4.59
N LEU A 851 28.83 21.28 -4.93
CA LEU A 851 29.03 22.50 -5.72
C LEU A 851 29.95 23.49 -5.01
N VAL A 852 29.80 23.66 -3.70
CA VAL A 852 30.71 24.50 -2.89
C VAL A 852 32.14 23.94 -2.93
N THR A 853 32.32 22.64 -2.75
CA THR A 853 33.66 22.02 -2.88
C THR A 853 34.25 22.14 -4.29
N GLY A 854 33.39 22.24 -5.31
CA GLY A 854 33.76 22.50 -6.70
C GLY A 854 34.05 23.97 -7.03
N GLY A 855 34.00 24.89 -6.06
CA GLY A 855 34.36 26.30 -6.23
C GLY A 855 33.20 27.26 -6.50
N ILE A 856 31.95 26.80 -6.40
CA ILE A 856 30.75 27.67 -6.48
C ILE A 856 30.53 28.36 -5.13
N ALA A 857 30.24 29.66 -5.12
CA ALA A 857 29.95 30.39 -3.90
C ALA A 857 28.69 29.83 -3.19
N GLU A 858 28.68 29.79 -1.86
CA GLU A 858 27.60 29.16 -1.07
C GLU A 858 26.20 29.76 -1.36
N ALA A 859 26.14 31.07 -1.59
CA ALA A 859 24.91 31.78 -1.96
C ALA A 859 24.33 31.30 -3.31
N ASP A 860 25.19 30.91 -4.24
CA ASP A 860 24.84 30.38 -5.57
C ASP A 860 24.63 28.86 -5.57
N ALA A 861 25.30 28.15 -4.66
CA ALA A 861 25.26 26.70 -4.55
C ALA A 861 23.96 26.17 -3.96
N LYS A 862 23.31 26.90 -3.03
CA LYS A 862 22.01 26.50 -2.47
C LYS A 862 20.90 26.37 -3.54
N PRO A 863 20.61 27.41 -4.35
CA PRO A 863 19.58 27.29 -5.38
C PRO A 863 19.93 26.31 -6.49
N LEU A 864 21.20 26.21 -6.88
CA LEU A 864 21.67 25.20 -7.85
C LEU A 864 21.62 23.78 -7.27
N GLY A 865 21.87 23.62 -5.98
CA GLY A 865 21.77 22.34 -5.28
C GLY A 865 20.34 21.83 -5.18
N ALA A 866 19.36 22.72 -5.01
CA ALA A 866 17.94 22.38 -5.08
C ALA A 866 17.54 21.88 -6.48
N VAL A 867 17.98 22.57 -7.55
CA VAL A 867 17.79 22.10 -8.94
C VAL A 867 18.48 20.76 -9.18
N ALA A 868 19.72 20.61 -8.69
CA ALA A 868 20.47 19.37 -8.83
C ALA A 868 19.81 18.20 -8.09
N GLY A 869 19.23 18.44 -6.92
CA GLY A 869 18.43 17.46 -6.19
C GLY A 869 17.23 16.97 -7.01
N GLU A 870 16.45 17.87 -7.61
CA GLU A 870 15.32 17.51 -8.48
C GLU A 870 15.78 16.70 -9.71
N VAL A 871 16.93 17.07 -10.29
CA VAL A 871 17.55 16.32 -11.40
C VAL A 871 17.99 14.92 -10.95
N VAL A 872 18.56 14.78 -9.74
CA VAL A 872 18.90 13.48 -9.16
C VAL A 872 17.64 12.63 -8.97
N GLU A 873 16.56 13.18 -8.42
CA GLU A 873 15.30 12.45 -8.23
C GLU A 873 14.76 11.91 -9.56
N ARG A 874 14.67 12.76 -10.58
CA ARG A 874 14.24 12.34 -11.92
C ARG A 874 15.20 11.35 -12.58
N LEU A 875 16.51 11.46 -12.31
CA LEU A 875 17.52 10.49 -12.75
C LEU A 875 17.31 9.14 -12.07
N VAL A 876 17.02 9.11 -10.78
CA VAL A 876 16.72 7.89 -10.02
C VAL A 876 15.47 7.21 -10.59
N ASP A 877 14.43 7.97 -10.90
CA ASP A 877 13.19 7.44 -11.50
C ASP A 877 13.42 6.89 -12.91
N ALA A 878 14.15 7.63 -13.75
CA ALA A 878 14.50 7.18 -15.09
C ALA A 878 15.41 5.94 -15.06
N ALA A 879 16.35 5.90 -14.11
CA ALA A 879 17.23 4.76 -13.87
C ALA A 879 16.43 3.53 -13.42
N ALA A 880 15.51 3.70 -12.47
CA ALA A 880 14.62 2.63 -12.02
C ALA A 880 13.83 2.04 -13.20
N ALA A 881 13.29 2.88 -14.08
CA ALA A 881 12.56 2.41 -15.25
C ALA A 881 13.44 1.65 -16.28
N GLN A 882 14.75 1.89 -16.29
CA GLN A 882 15.75 1.13 -17.06
C GLN A 882 16.36 -0.05 -16.28
N ARG A 883 15.79 -0.39 -15.12
CA ARG A 883 16.26 -1.46 -14.22
C ARG A 883 17.67 -1.22 -13.69
N ILE A 884 18.04 0.05 -13.48
CA ILE A 884 19.31 0.46 -12.89
C ILE A 884 19.07 0.79 -11.41
N VAL A 885 19.93 0.26 -10.54
CA VAL A 885 19.76 0.35 -9.09
C VAL A 885 20.73 1.36 -8.53
N VAL A 886 20.22 2.53 -8.13
CA VAL A 886 20.98 3.56 -7.41
C VAL A 886 21.22 3.11 -5.97
N ALA A 887 22.45 3.31 -5.47
CA ALA A 887 22.89 2.85 -4.16
C ALA A 887 22.35 3.72 -3.02
N GLN A 888 21.04 3.67 -2.77
CA GLN A 888 20.43 4.37 -1.64
C GLN A 888 20.75 3.67 -0.31
N PRO A 889 21.10 4.41 0.75
CA PRO A 889 21.47 3.81 2.04
C PRO A 889 20.28 3.20 2.78
N PHE A 890 19.10 3.79 2.65
CA PHE A 890 17.85 3.28 3.25
C PHE A 890 16.76 3.16 2.18
N PRO A 891 16.78 2.10 1.34
CA PRO A 891 15.87 1.98 0.20
C PRO A 891 14.41 1.70 0.60
N ALA A 892 14.14 1.22 1.81
CA ALA A 892 12.79 1.02 2.31
C ALA A 892 12.70 1.21 3.82
N SER A 893 11.55 1.70 4.28
CA SER A 893 11.20 1.73 5.70
C SER A 893 9.72 1.47 5.90
N GLN A 894 9.38 0.79 6.99
CA GLN A 894 8.00 0.55 7.42
C GLN A 894 7.88 0.87 8.89
N HIS A 895 6.77 1.46 9.28
CA HIS A 895 6.42 1.71 10.66
C HIS A 895 4.98 1.30 10.92
N PHE A 896 4.75 0.57 12.00
CA PHE A 896 3.44 0.17 12.48
C PHE A 896 3.26 0.63 13.93
N SER A 897 2.17 1.35 14.17
CA SER A 897 1.72 1.69 15.53
C SER A 897 1.38 0.43 16.33
N GLY A 898 1.60 0.46 17.64
CA GLY A 898 1.28 -0.68 18.52
C GLY A 898 -0.21 -1.02 18.53
N GLN A 899 -1.07 -0.01 18.36
CA GLN A 899 -2.52 -0.18 18.33
C GLN A 899 -3.02 -0.93 17.10
N VAL A 900 -2.43 -0.66 15.94
CA VAL A 900 -2.74 -1.42 14.73
C VAL A 900 -2.24 -2.84 14.88
N ALA A 901 -1.08 -3.01 15.48
CA ALA A 901 -0.48 -4.31 15.68
C ALA A 901 -1.35 -5.25 16.54
N ASP A 902 -1.86 -4.77 17.68
CA ASP A 902 -2.78 -5.52 18.54
C ASP A 902 -4.10 -5.89 17.83
N ARG A 903 -4.65 -4.95 17.05
CA ARG A 903 -5.86 -5.20 16.26
C ARG A 903 -5.61 -6.24 15.18
N MET A 904 -4.50 -6.14 14.46
CA MET A 904 -4.14 -7.06 13.39
C MET A 904 -3.90 -8.46 13.94
N LYS A 905 -3.25 -8.59 15.11
CA LYS A 905 -3.10 -9.88 15.83
C LYS A 905 -4.46 -10.52 16.07
N TRP A 906 -5.42 -9.75 16.59
CA TRP A 906 -6.77 -10.26 16.85
C TRP A 906 -7.51 -10.64 15.58
N GLN A 907 -7.45 -9.82 14.54
CA GLN A 907 -8.08 -10.10 13.24
C GLN A 907 -7.52 -11.37 12.60
N ALA A 908 -6.20 -11.56 12.67
CA ALA A 908 -5.53 -12.77 12.20
C ALA A 908 -6.00 -14.01 12.97
N LEU A 909 -6.08 -13.94 14.31
CA LEU A 909 -6.59 -15.03 15.15
C LEU A 909 -8.05 -15.38 14.81
N VAL A 910 -8.90 -14.37 14.64
CA VAL A 910 -10.31 -14.54 14.25
C VAL A 910 -10.41 -15.16 12.86
N ALA A 911 -9.60 -14.72 11.89
CA ALA A 911 -9.59 -15.29 10.53
C ALA A 911 -9.19 -16.77 10.54
N CYS A 912 -8.09 -17.11 11.20
CA CYS A 912 -7.63 -18.50 11.35
C CYS A 912 -8.69 -19.37 12.04
N SER A 913 -9.30 -18.85 13.11
CA SER A 913 -10.32 -19.59 13.88
C SER A 913 -11.59 -19.80 13.06
N LEU A 914 -12.05 -18.77 12.34
CA LEU A 914 -13.23 -18.87 11.48
C LEU A 914 -13.00 -19.83 10.32
N ALA A 915 -11.83 -19.77 9.68
CA ALA A 915 -11.46 -20.71 8.61
C ALA A 915 -11.41 -22.15 9.13
N LEU A 916 -10.80 -22.37 10.31
CA LEU A 916 -10.75 -23.68 10.93
C LEU A 916 -12.15 -24.20 11.28
N VAL A 917 -13.00 -23.38 11.90
CA VAL A 917 -14.39 -23.76 12.22
C VAL A 917 -15.19 -24.05 10.96
N ALA A 918 -15.09 -23.20 9.92
CA ALA A 918 -15.76 -23.43 8.64
C ALA A 918 -15.33 -24.76 8.02
N MET A 919 -14.05 -25.09 8.09
CA MET A 919 -13.53 -26.37 7.62
C MET A 919 -14.02 -27.55 8.45
N LEU A 920 -14.05 -27.44 9.78
CA LEU A 920 -14.59 -28.49 10.65
C LEU A 920 -16.09 -28.73 10.40
N LEU A 921 -16.86 -27.66 10.16
CA LEU A 921 -18.28 -27.75 9.79
C LEU A 921 -18.46 -28.41 8.43
N TYR A 922 -17.64 -28.05 7.44
CA TYR A 922 -17.63 -28.72 6.14
C TYR A 922 -17.34 -30.21 6.27
N ILE A 923 -16.32 -30.59 7.04
CA ILE A 923 -15.99 -32.00 7.32
C ILE A 923 -17.17 -32.73 7.95
N ALA A 924 -17.78 -32.13 8.98
CA ALA A 924 -18.91 -32.72 9.69
C ALA A 924 -20.13 -32.91 8.79
N ALA A 925 -20.36 -32.00 7.83
CA ALA A 925 -21.45 -32.11 6.86
C ALA A 925 -21.15 -33.12 5.74
N ARG A 926 -19.87 -33.24 5.32
CA ARG A 926 -19.44 -34.04 4.16
C ARG A 926 -19.14 -35.50 4.50
N PHE A 927 -18.76 -35.79 5.74
CA PHE A 927 -18.28 -37.10 6.19
C PHE A 927 -19.16 -37.66 7.31
N GLU A 928 -19.34 -38.98 7.32
CA GLU A 928 -19.89 -39.68 8.49
C GLU A 928 -19.02 -39.42 9.73
N LEU A 929 -19.61 -39.46 10.92
CA LEU A 929 -18.95 -39.10 12.20
C LEU A 929 -17.55 -39.72 12.38
N ALA A 930 -17.38 -41.00 12.01
CA ALA A 930 -16.11 -41.70 12.10
C ALA A 930 -15.01 -41.06 11.22
N TYR A 931 -15.33 -40.79 9.95
CA TYR A 931 -14.43 -40.12 9.02
C TYR A 931 -14.24 -38.65 9.38
N GLY A 932 -15.32 -37.96 9.75
CA GLY A 932 -15.27 -36.55 10.13
C GLY A 932 -14.36 -36.30 11.34
N PHE A 933 -14.40 -37.17 12.34
CA PHE A 933 -13.51 -37.10 13.50
C PHE A 933 -12.04 -37.28 13.12
N GLY A 934 -11.70 -38.29 12.32
CA GLY A 934 -10.33 -38.54 11.87
C GLY A 934 -9.74 -37.36 11.07
N ALA A 935 -10.53 -36.78 10.15
CA ALA A 935 -10.15 -35.60 9.38
C ALA A 935 -10.00 -34.36 10.27
N ALA A 936 -10.93 -34.14 11.21
CA ALA A 936 -10.88 -33.01 12.15
C ALA A 936 -9.62 -33.04 13.03
N VAL A 937 -9.30 -34.19 13.63
CA VAL A 937 -8.10 -34.37 14.46
C VAL A 937 -6.82 -34.15 13.64
N SER A 938 -6.77 -34.72 12.43
CA SER A 938 -5.66 -34.52 11.49
C SER A 938 -5.46 -33.05 11.14
N LEU A 939 -6.54 -32.32 10.79
CA LEU A 939 -6.47 -30.90 10.43
C LEU A 939 -6.01 -30.04 11.62
N LEU A 940 -6.61 -30.22 12.80
CA LEU A 940 -6.25 -29.47 14.00
C LEU A 940 -4.77 -29.68 14.34
N HIS A 941 -4.31 -30.93 14.27
CA HIS A 941 -2.92 -31.28 14.47
C HIS A 941 -1.98 -30.55 13.48
N VAL A 942 -2.27 -30.60 12.17
CA VAL A 942 -1.45 -29.98 11.14
C VAL A 942 -1.32 -28.47 11.37
N VAL A 943 -2.42 -27.78 11.69
CA VAL A 943 -2.39 -26.33 11.93
C VAL A 943 -1.53 -25.97 13.15
N ILE A 944 -1.77 -26.63 14.28
CA ILE A 944 -1.03 -26.40 15.53
C ILE A 944 0.47 -26.65 15.33
N GLN A 945 0.81 -27.78 14.71
CA GLN A 945 2.19 -28.17 14.47
C GLN A 945 2.88 -27.24 13.44
N THR A 946 2.16 -26.77 12.42
CA THR A 946 2.71 -25.83 11.43
C THR A 946 3.11 -24.52 12.10
N VAL A 947 2.24 -23.93 12.92
CA VAL A 947 2.57 -22.69 13.65
C VAL A 947 3.73 -22.91 14.62
N GLY A 948 3.68 -24.00 15.40
CA GLY A 948 4.74 -24.31 16.38
C GLY A 948 6.10 -24.56 15.73
N LEU A 949 6.15 -25.31 14.62
CA LEU A 949 7.39 -25.59 13.90
C LEU A 949 7.92 -24.38 13.13
N ALA A 950 7.03 -23.54 12.56
CA ALA A 950 7.46 -22.31 11.91
C ALA A 950 8.24 -21.43 12.90
N VAL A 951 7.68 -21.18 14.09
CA VAL A 951 8.35 -20.41 15.13
C VAL A 951 9.60 -21.12 15.66
N LEU A 952 9.58 -22.45 15.79
CA LEU A 952 10.75 -23.24 16.18
C LEU A 952 11.92 -23.09 15.19
N PHE A 953 11.64 -22.96 13.89
CA PHE A 953 12.64 -22.71 12.86
C PHE A 953 13.04 -21.23 12.73
N GLY A 954 12.60 -20.36 13.65
CA GLY A 954 12.95 -18.96 13.66
C GLY A 954 12.10 -18.08 12.73
N ILE A 955 11.01 -18.61 12.18
CA ILE A 955 10.06 -17.83 11.38
C ILE A 955 9.16 -17.05 12.34
N ARG A 956 9.18 -15.72 12.23
CA ARG A 956 8.23 -14.86 12.95
C ARG A 956 6.90 -14.86 12.22
N ILE A 957 5.82 -14.83 13.00
CA ILE A 957 4.48 -14.74 12.46
C ILE A 957 4.28 -13.30 11.98
N ASP A 958 4.09 -13.11 10.68
CA ASP A 958 3.66 -11.89 10.02
C ASP A 958 2.34 -12.15 9.26
N LEU A 959 1.80 -11.12 8.59
CA LEU A 959 0.57 -11.23 7.79
C LEU A 959 0.67 -12.30 6.70
N THR A 960 1.83 -12.47 6.10
CA THR A 960 2.05 -13.46 5.05
C THR A 960 2.04 -14.88 5.64
N VAL A 961 2.70 -15.12 6.77
CA VAL A 961 2.70 -16.39 7.50
C VAL A 961 1.27 -16.77 7.91
N VAL A 962 0.45 -15.80 8.33
CA VAL A 962 -0.98 -16.05 8.59
C VAL A 962 -1.70 -16.50 7.32
N ALA A 963 -1.51 -15.82 6.19
CA ALA A 963 -2.08 -16.25 4.91
C ALA A 963 -1.61 -17.67 4.49
N ALA A 964 -0.35 -18.02 4.77
CA ALA A 964 0.17 -19.37 4.57
C ALA A 964 -0.56 -20.40 5.44
N VAL A 965 -0.74 -20.13 6.74
CA VAL A 965 -1.48 -21.01 7.66
C VAL A 965 -2.93 -21.21 7.20
N LEU A 966 -3.62 -20.15 6.78
CA LEU A 966 -4.96 -20.29 6.21
C LEU A 966 -4.94 -21.16 4.96
N THR A 967 -3.99 -20.95 4.06
CA THR A 967 -3.85 -21.78 2.84
C THR A 967 -3.59 -23.26 3.20
N VAL A 968 -2.79 -23.54 4.23
CA VAL A 968 -2.56 -24.90 4.76
C VAL A 968 -3.86 -25.51 5.28
N ILE A 969 -4.72 -24.75 5.97
CA ILE A 969 -6.03 -25.23 6.43
C ILE A 969 -6.87 -25.77 5.26
N GLY A 970 -6.91 -25.03 4.14
CA GLY A 970 -7.65 -25.45 2.94
C GLY A 970 -6.99 -26.62 2.21
N TYR A 971 -5.66 -26.61 2.09
CA TYR A 971 -4.91 -27.60 1.33
C TYR A 971 -4.75 -28.94 2.05
N ALA A 972 -4.47 -28.94 3.36
CA ALA A 972 -4.13 -30.14 4.13
C ALA A 972 -5.24 -31.20 4.15
N ILE A 973 -6.49 -30.78 3.91
CA ILE A 973 -7.61 -31.71 3.87
C ILE A 973 -7.78 -32.41 2.52
N ASN A 974 -7.26 -31.84 1.43
CA ASN A 974 -7.46 -32.36 0.08
C ASN A 974 -7.03 -33.84 -0.01
N ASP A 975 -5.81 -34.16 0.42
CA ASP A 975 -5.33 -35.55 0.44
C ASP A 975 -6.17 -36.45 1.35
N THR A 976 -6.66 -35.94 2.47
CA THR A 976 -7.49 -36.73 3.40
C THR A 976 -8.82 -37.14 2.75
N ILE A 977 -9.49 -36.22 2.04
CA ILE A 977 -10.75 -36.50 1.31
C ILE A 977 -10.54 -37.63 0.30
N VAL A 978 -9.42 -37.58 -0.42
CA VAL A 978 -9.06 -38.52 -1.48
C VAL A 978 -8.81 -39.92 -0.93
N VAL A 979 -8.01 -40.02 0.12
CA VAL A 979 -7.73 -41.30 0.77
C VAL A 979 -9.01 -41.86 1.37
N TYR A 980 -9.86 -41.03 1.95
CA TYR A 980 -11.14 -41.46 2.53
C TYR A 980 -12.14 -41.96 1.49
N ASP A 981 -12.28 -41.27 0.36
CA ASP A 981 -13.13 -41.74 -0.74
C ASP A 981 -12.63 -43.11 -1.25
N ARG A 982 -11.30 -43.32 -1.33
CA ARG A 982 -10.73 -44.62 -1.67
C ARG A 982 -11.01 -45.69 -0.62
N ILE A 983 -10.87 -45.37 0.67
CA ILE A 983 -11.18 -46.30 1.75
C ILE A 983 -12.65 -46.72 1.65
N ARG A 984 -13.58 -45.78 1.45
CA ARG A 984 -15.01 -46.11 1.28
C ARG A 984 -15.26 -47.02 0.09
N GLU A 985 -14.60 -46.76 -1.05
CA GLU A 985 -14.68 -47.63 -2.23
C GLU A 985 -14.18 -49.05 -1.90
N TYR A 986 -13.08 -49.17 -1.13
CA TYR A 986 -12.45 -50.45 -0.84
C TYR A 986 -13.13 -51.23 0.27
N VAL A 987 -13.79 -50.58 1.23
CA VAL A 987 -14.61 -51.28 2.23
C VAL A 987 -15.71 -52.10 1.52
N GLY A 988 -16.31 -51.57 0.45
CA GLY A 988 -17.27 -52.32 -0.38
C GLY A 988 -16.61 -53.38 -1.26
N LYS A 989 -15.55 -53.02 -2.02
CA LYS A 989 -14.88 -53.94 -2.97
C LYS A 989 -14.12 -55.09 -2.30
N MET A 990 -13.63 -54.89 -1.08
CA MET A 990 -12.84 -55.84 -0.31
C MET A 990 -13.61 -56.39 0.90
N ALA A 991 -14.92 -56.56 0.75
CA ALA A 991 -15.79 -57.08 1.79
C ALA A 991 -15.23 -58.39 2.39
N GLY A 992 -15.16 -58.45 3.73
CA GLY A 992 -14.61 -59.59 4.48
C GLY A 992 -13.12 -59.52 4.80
N LYS A 993 -12.36 -58.58 4.20
CA LYS A 993 -10.98 -58.30 4.65
C LYS A 993 -10.98 -57.38 5.88
N PRO A 994 -10.00 -57.52 6.78
CA PRO A 994 -9.92 -56.67 7.97
C PRO A 994 -9.59 -55.21 7.57
N LEU A 995 -10.20 -54.26 8.28
CA LEU A 995 -10.17 -52.82 7.94
C LEU A 995 -8.74 -52.24 7.82
N ASP A 996 -7.76 -52.78 8.54
CA ASP A 996 -6.36 -52.38 8.42
C ASP A 996 -5.78 -52.66 7.03
N GLN A 997 -6.08 -53.83 6.45
CA GLN A 997 -5.66 -54.17 5.09
C GLN A 997 -6.38 -53.33 4.03
N VAL A 998 -7.65 -52.98 4.29
CA VAL A 998 -8.43 -52.08 3.42
C VAL A 998 -7.81 -50.69 3.40
N ILE A 999 -7.46 -50.16 4.57
CA ILE A 999 -6.79 -48.86 4.72
C ILE A 999 -5.41 -48.88 4.04
N ASP A 1000 -4.59 -49.90 4.30
CA ASP A 1000 -3.25 -50.02 3.68
C ASP A 1000 -3.32 -50.07 2.15
N ALA A 1001 -4.27 -50.83 1.59
CA ALA A 1001 -4.49 -50.91 0.15
C ALA A 1001 -4.96 -49.56 -0.44
N ALA A 1002 -5.89 -48.89 0.23
CA ALA A 1002 -6.39 -47.59 -0.20
C ALA A 1002 -5.29 -46.53 -0.22
N ILE A 1003 -4.48 -46.47 0.85
CA ILE A 1003 -3.33 -45.57 0.94
C ILE A 1003 -2.33 -45.88 -0.19
N ALA A 1004 -1.93 -47.15 -0.35
CA ALA A 1004 -0.96 -47.55 -1.36
C ALA A 1004 -1.37 -47.11 -2.78
N ASP A 1005 -2.64 -47.25 -3.13
CA ASP A 1005 -3.15 -46.90 -4.46
C ASP A 1005 -3.29 -45.40 -4.67
N THR A 1006 -3.58 -44.64 -3.61
CA THR A 1006 -3.61 -43.16 -3.69
C THR A 1006 -2.21 -42.52 -3.62
N MET A 1007 -1.20 -43.23 -3.12
CA MET A 1007 0.13 -42.69 -2.86
C MET A 1007 0.82 -42.08 -4.09
N PRO A 1008 0.81 -42.70 -5.29
CA PRO A 1008 1.38 -42.08 -6.48
C PRO A 1008 0.77 -40.70 -6.74
N ARG A 1009 -0.57 -40.58 -6.65
CA ARG A 1009 -1.24 -39.30 -6.82
C ARG A 1009 -0.80 -38.29 -5.77
N THR A 1010 -0.84 -38.64 -4.49
CA THR A 1010 -0.45 -37.74 -3.38
C THR A 1010 0.99 -37.25 -3.52
N VAL A 1011 1.92 -38.12 -3.94
CA VAL A 1011 3.32 -37.73 -4.21
C VAL A 1011 3.42 -36.79 -5.40
N LEU A 1012 2.63 -37.00 -6.45
CA LEU A 1012 2.64 -36.17 -7.65
C LEU A 1012 2.06 -34.78 -7.40
N THR A 1013 0.94 -34.69 -6.67
CA THR A 1013 0.24 -33.43 -6.40
C THR A 1013 1.00 -32.62 -5.36
N GLY A 1014 1.29 -33.21 -4.20
CA GLY A 1014 2.07 -32.57 -3.14
C GLY A 1014 3.51 -32.28 -3.57
N GLY A 1015 4.16 -33.20 -4.28
CA GLY A 1015 5.55 -33.07 -4.73
C GLY A 1015 5.76 -31.89 -5.68
N MET A 1016 4.84 -31.65 -6.62
CA MET A 1016 4.97 -30.50 -7.54
C MET A 1016 4.81 -29.16 -6.84
N VAL A 1017 3.88 -29.06 -5.88
CA VAL A 1017 3.72 -27.87 -5.05
C VAL A 1017 4.94 -27.65 -4.17
N ILE A 1018 5.47 -28.72 -3.55
CA ILE A 1018 6.71 -28.67 -2.76
C ILE A 1018 7.89 -28.21 -3.61
N VAL A 1019 8.07 -28.73 -4.84
CA VAL A 1019 9.13 -28.29 -5.75
C VAL A 1019 9.00 -26.80 -6.07
N ALA A 1020 7.79 -26.33 -6.39
CA ALA A 1020 7.55 -24.91 -6.63
C ALA A 1020 7.88 -24.05 -5.40
N LEU A 1021 7.46 -24.48 -4.20
CA LEU A 1021 7.77 -23.80 -2.95
C LEU A 1021 9.26 -23.80 -2.63
N ILE A 1022 10.01 -24.85 -2.96
CA ILE A 1022 11.47 -24.89 -2.80
C ILE A 1022 12.13 -23.86 -3.73
N PHE A 1023 11.73 -23.81 -5.00
CA PHE A 1023 12.23 -22.78 -5.92
C PHE A 1023 11.91 -21.37 -5.42
N MET A 1024 10.70 -21.13 -4.93
CA MET A 1024 10.34 -19.85 -4.32
C MET A 1024 11.16 -19.58 -3.05
N LEU A 1025 11.40 -20.57 -2.20
CA LEU A 1025 12.21 -20.38 -1.00
C LEU A 1025 13.69 -20.09 -1.32
N ILE A 1026 14.21 -20.59 -2.44
CA ILE A 1026 15.60 -20.35 -2.87
C ILE A 1026 15.76 -19.01 -3.58
N PHE A 1027 14.80 -18.63 -4.42
CA PHE A 1027 14.93 -17.52 -5.37
C PHE A 1027 14.06 -16.29 -5.05
N ALA A 1028 13.04 -16.41 -4.19
CA ALA A 1028 12.24 -15.27 -3.76
C ALA A 1028 12.97 -14.44 -2.68
N GLY A 1029 12.65 -13.14 -2.63
CA GLY A 1029 13.17 -12.21 -1.63
C GLY A 1029 12.65 -12.46 -0.21
N ASP A 1030 13.23 -11.75 0.76
CA ASP A 1030 12.93 -11.84 2.21
C ASP A 1030 11.42 -11.88 2.52
N SER A 1031 10.65 -11.04 1.82
CA SER A 1031 9.21 -10.85 2.00
C SER A 1031 8.37 -12.12 1.78
N LEU A 1032 8.88 -13.12 1.06
CA LEU A 1032 8.15 -14.36 0.74
C LEU A 1032 8.74 -15.60 1.40
N GLN A 1033 9.88 -15.50 2.08
CA GLN A 1033 10.54 -16.68 2.65
C GLN A 1033 9.76 -17.29 3.81
N GLY A 1034 9.30 -16.46 4.76
CA GLY A 1034 8.45 -16.90 5.87
C GLY A 1034 7.16 -17.54 5.39
N PHE A 1035 6.51 -16.94 4.39
CA PHE A 1035 5.35 -17.49 3.70
C PHE A 1035 5.63 -18.86 3.07
N CYS A 1036 6.65 -18.98 2.21
CA CYS A 1036 6.96 -20.21 1.48
C CYS A 1036 7.40 -21.34 2.41
N ALA A 1037 8.22 -21.04 3.42
CA ALA A 1037 8.66 -22.01 4.41
C ALA A 1037 7.49 -22.53 5.26
N THR A 1038 6.58 -21.65 5.68
CA THR A 1038 5.37 -22.03 6.44
C THR A 1038 4.45 -22.92 5.60
N LEU A 1039 4.22 -22.57 4.33
CA LEU A 1039 3.48 -23.43 3.40
C LEU A 1039 4.16 -24.79 3.21
N LEU A 1040 5.49 -24.80 3.03
CA LEU A 1040 6.25 -26.03 2.83
C LEU A 1040 6.13 -26.97 4.04
N ILE A 1041 6.25 -26.42 5.26
CA ILE A 1041 6.02 -27.17 6.50
C ILE A 1041 4.59 -27.72 6.52
N GLY A 1042 3.59 -26.85 6.35
CA GLY A 1042 2.19 -27.25 6.49
C GLY A 1042 1.70 -28.23 5.43
N ILE A 1043 2.10 -28.07 4.17
CA ILE A 1043 1.77 -29.01 3.09
C ILE A 1043 2.43 -30.37 3.33
N THR A 1044 3.71 -30.39 3.71
CA THR A 1044 4.42 -31.63 4.04
C THR A 1044 3.73 -32.35 5.21
N LEU A 1045 3.37 -31.62 6.26
CA LEU A 1045 2.65 -32.16 7.41
C LEU A 1045 1.24 -32.61 7.03
N GLY A 1046 0.53 -31.89 6.17
CA GLY A 1046 -0.81 -32.25 5.68
C GLY A 1046 -0.81 -33.58 4.93
N THR A 1047 0.10 -33.72 3.96
CA THR A 1047 0.27 -34.96 3.20
C THR A 1047 0.65 -36.12 4.12
N TYR A 1048 1.59 -35.91 5.04
CA TYR A 1048 1.96 -36.90 6.06
C TYR A 1048 0.78 -37.29 6.97
N SER A 1049 0.02 -36.31 7.44
CA SER A 1049 -1.09 -36.50 8.38
C SER A 1049 -2.25 -37.26 7.73
N SER A 1050 -2.53 -37.03 6.45
CA SER A 1050 -3.57 -37.79 5.72
C SER A 1050 -3.30 -39.30 5.71
N VAL A 1051 -2.03 -39.68 5.52
CA VAL A 1051 -1.58 -41.07 5.40
C VAL A 1051 -1.43 -41.74 6.77
N PHE A 1052 -0.74 -41.09 7.71
CA PHE A 1052 -0.33 -41.73 8.96
C PHE A 1052 -1.20 -41.36 10.17
N ILE A 1053 -2.06 -40.35 10.06
CA ILE A 1053 -2.92 -39.88 11.15
C ILE A 1053 -4.39 -40.12 10.83
N ALA A 1054 -4.93 -39.40 9.84
CA ALA A 1054 -6.33 -39.41 9.51
C ALA A 1054 -6.84 -40.82 9.15
N SER A 1055 -6.10 -41.54 8.31
CA SER A 1055 -6.51 -42.86 7.83
C SER A 1055 -6.46 -43.96 8.90
N PRO A 1056 -5.36 -44.12 9.67
CA PRO A 1056 -5.33 -45.14 10.72
C PRO A 1056 -6.25 -44.84 11.91
N LEU A 1057 -6.64 -43.58 12.15
CA LEU A 1057 -7.60 -43.21 13.20
C LEU A 1057 -8.99 -43.84 12.99
N LEU A 1058 -9.35 -44.20 11.75
CA LEU A 1058 -10.60 -44.90 11.45
C LEU A 1058 -10.70 -46.28 12.14
N LEU A 1059 -9.58 -46.89 12.50
CA LEU A 1059 -9.57 -48.16 13.23
C LEU A 1059 -10.21 -48.04 14.62
N SER A 1060 -10.18 -46.85 15.23
CA SER A 1060 -10.88 -46.58 16.49
C SER A 1060 -12.40 -46.64 16.33
N PHE A 1061 -12.90 -46.51 15.11
CA PHE A 1061 -14.32 -46.54 14.76
C PHE A 1061 -14.67 -47.74 13.86
N ARG A 1062 -13.88 -48.83 13.92
CA ARG A 1062 -14.02 -50.01 13.03
C ARG A 1062 -15.47 -50.46 12.85
N ARG A 1063 -16.23 -50.59 13.95
CA ARG A 1063 -17.63 -51.04 13.91
C ARG A 1063 -18.53 -50.12 13.08
N GLN A 1064 -18.34 -48.81 13.15
CA GLN A 1064 -19.15 -47.83 12.43
C GLN A 1064 -18.79 -47.82 10.94
N VAL A 1065 -17.49 -47.87 10.63
CA VAL A 1065 -16.98 -47.91 9.25
C VAL A 1065 -17.42 -49.18 8.52
N GLU A 1066 -17.35 -50.35 9.19
CA GLU A 1066 -17.79 -51.62 8.61
C GLU A 1066 -19.32 -51.71 8.49
N ALA A 1067 -20.08 -51.10 9.41
CA ALA A 1067 -21.54 -51.08 9.37
C ALA A 1067 -22.12 -50.18 8.25
N GLY A 1068 -21.48 -49.04 7.96
CA GLY A 1068 -21.89 -48.15 6.86
C GLY A 1068 -21.87 -48.81 5.48
N ALA A 1069 -21.00 -49.82 5.28
CA ALA A 1069 -20.90 -50.58 4.04
C ALA A 1069 -21.96 -51.68 3.86
N GLN A 1070 -22.69 -52.04 4.93
CA GLN A 1070 -23.75 -53.06 4.90
C GLN A 1070 -25.15 -52.47 4.76
N ALA A 1071 -25.31 -51.14 4.78
CA ALA A 1071 -26.58 -50.49 4.51
C ALA A 1071 -26.93 -50.60 3.02
N PRO A 1072 -28.13 -51.09 2.64
CA PRO A 1072 -28.52 -51.20 1.24
C PRO A 1072 -28.53 -49.80 0.60
N ALA A 1073 -27.88 -49.68 -0.56
CA ALA A 1073 -27.89 -48.45 -1.34
C ALA A 1073 -29.34 -47.98 -1.56
N ALA A 1074 -29.63 -46.72 -1.24
CA ALA A 1074 -30.91 -46.12 -1.59
C ALA A 1074 -31.12 -46.27 -3.11
N PRO A 1075 -32.32 -46.63 -3.58
CA PRO A 1075 -32.56 -46.88 -4.99
C PRO A 1075 -32.21 -45.63 -5.79
N VAL A 1076 -31.27 -45.79 -6.74
CA VAL A 1076 -30.99 -44.79 -7.76
C VAL A 1076 -32.31 -44.56 -8.49
N VAL A 1077 -32.86 -43.36 -8.39
CA VAL A 1077 -33.99 -42.95 -9.21
C VAL A 1077 -33.46 -42.87 -10.63
N ASP A 1078 -33.72 -43.92 -11.43
CA ASP A 1078 -33.48 -43.90 -12.87
C ASP A 1078 -34.22 -42.69 -13.45
N ALA A 1079 -33.47 -41.66 -13.82
CA ALA A 1079 -33.99 -40.57 -14.62
C ALA A 1079 -34.46 -41.18 -15.94
N LYS A 1080 -35.79 -41.22 -16.14
CA LYS A 1080 -36.39 -41.56 -17.42
C LYS A 1080 -35.71 -40.77 -18.54
N PRO A 1081 -35.44 -41.39 -19.70
CA PRO A 1081 -35.02 -40.63 -20.87
C PRO A 1081 -36.13 -39.62 -21.19
N ALA A 1082 -35.76 -38.34 -21.31
CA ALA A 1082 -36.67 -37.35 -21.87
C ALA A 1082 -36.86 -37.66 -23.37
N GLU A 1083 -38.12 -37.87 -23.76
CA GLU A 1083 -38.57 -37.87 -25.17
C GLU A 1083 -38.39 -36.49 -25.82
#